data_AF-A0A653BGN8-F1
#
_entry.id   AF-A0A653BGN8-F1
#
_cell.length_a   1.000
_cell.length_b   1.000
_cell.length_c   1.000
_cell.angle_alpha   90.00
_cell.angle_beta   90.00
_cell.angle_gamma   90.00
#
_symmetry.space_group_name_H-M   'P 1'
#
loop_
_entity.id
_entity.type
_entity.pdbx_description
1 polymer ?
#
loop_
_entity_poly.entity_id
_entity_poly.type
_entity_poly.pdbx_seq_one_letter_code
_entity_poly.pdbx_strand_id
1 'polypeptide(L)'
;MGIATALIGILPSFDSIGWWAPVLLVTLRAIQGFAVGGEWGGAALLSVESAPKNRKAFYSSGVQVGYGVGLLLSTGLVSLISQLTTDEQFLSWGWRIPFIFSIVLVVVALWIRNGMEESAEFEQQQREKPAAKKRLPVMEALACDILSGIAAHLWNKETDMNNKGSSLTPAQALEKLDALYEQSVNALRNAIGDYIETGKLPDEKARTQGLFVYPSLSVTWDGSASSNPKTRAYARFTHSGCYSTTITRPGLFRPYLEEQLTLLYQDYGAHISVEPSLHEIPYPYVIDGSALTLDRSMSAGLTRHFPTTELSQIGDETADGIYHPAEFSPLSHFDARRVDFSLARLRHYTGTPAEHFQPFVLFTNYTRYVDEFVRWGCSQILDPDSPYIALSCAGGIWITAETEAPEEAISDLAWKKHQMPAWHLITADGQGITLINIGVGPSNAKTICDHLAVLRPDVWLMIGHCGGLRESQLIGDYVLAHAYLRDDHVLDAVLPPDIPIPSIAEVQRALYDATKEVSGMPGEEVKQRLRTGTVVTTDDRNWELRYSASALRFNLSRAVAIDMESATIAAQGYRFRVPYGTLLCVSDKPLHGEIKLPGQANRFYEGAISEHLQIGIRAIDLLRAEGDRLHSRKLRTFNEPPFR
;
A
#
# COMPACT_ATOMS: atom_id res chain seq x y z
N MET A 1 -35.26 -16.39 -0.35
CA MET A 1 -35.21 -15.80 1.00
C MET A 1 -36.46 -16.10 1.83
N GLY A 2 -37.64 -15.63 1.44
CA GLY A 2 -38.83 -15.70 2.29
C GLY A 2 -39.30 -17.11 2.72
N ILE A 3 -39.23 -18.10 1.82
CA ILE A 3 -39.51 -19.50 2.16
C ILE A 3 -38.55 -20.01 3.24
N ALA A 4 -37.25 -19.69 3.13
CA ALA A 4 -36.27 -20.09 4.14
C ALA A 4 -36.53 -19.43 5.51
N THR A 5 -36.97 -18.16 5.53
CA THR A 5 -37.39 -17.47 6.75
C THR A 5 -38.59 -18.15 7.41
N ALA A 6 -39.59 -18.56 6.64
CA ALA A 6 -40.75 -19.29 7.15
C ALA A 6 -40.37 -20.68 7.70
N LEU A 7 -39.46 -21.39 7.02
CA LEU A 7 -38.95 -22.71 7.45
C LEU A 7 -38.18 -22.63 8.79
N ILE A 8 -37.51 -21.51 9.08
CA ILE A 8 -36.88 -21.28 10.40
C ILE A 8 -37.93 -21.22 11.51
N GLY A 9 -39.09 -20.61 11.26
CA GLY A 9 -40.17 -20.49 12.26
C GLY A 9 -40.76 -21.84 12.68
N ILE A 10 -40.78 -22.82 11.78
CA ILE A 10 -41.28 -24.18 12.05
C ILE A 10 -40.18 -25.17 12.40
N LEU A 11 -38.93 -24.73 12.52
CA LEU A 11 -37.79 -25.62 12.79
C LEU A 11 -37.90 -26.24 14.20
N PRO A 12 -37.79 -27.56 14.37
CA PRO A 12 -37.82 -28.18 15.70
C PRO A 12 -36.64 -27.73 16.57
N SER A 13 -36.81 -27.75 17.91
CA SER A 13 -35.75 -27.36 18.83
C SER A 13 -34.67 -28.46 18.94
N PHE A 14 -33.54 -28.10 19.55
CA PHE A 14 -32.46 -29.04 19.85
C PHE A 14 -32.94 -30.24 20.68
N ASP A 15 -33.86 -30.02 21.61
CA ASP A 15 -34.43 -31.10 22.44
C ASP A 15 -35.21 -32.14 21.62
N SER A 16 -35.70 -31.79 20.43
CA SER A 16 -36.48 -32.70 19.57
C SER A 16 -35.63 -33.47 18.55
N ILE A 17 -34.64 -32.80 17.93
CA ILE A 17 -33.87 -33.38 16.81
C ILE A 17 -32.35 -33.32 16.99
N GLY A 18 -31.87 -32.93 18.17
CA GLY A 18 -30.45 -32.85 18.51
C GLY A 18 -29.66 -31.92 17.58
N TRP A 19 -28.45 -32.35 17.20
CA TRP A 19 -27.52 -31.59 16.35
C TRP A 19 -28.05 -31.27 14.95
N TRP A 20 -29.13 -31.92 14.49
CA TRP A 20 -29.77 -31.55 13.22
C TRP A 20 -30.45 -30.17 13.29
N ALA A 21 -30.89 -29.70 14.45
CA ALA A 21 -31.48 -28.37 14.61
C ALA A 21 -30.51 -27.23 14.22
N PRO A 22 -29.29 -27.14 14.81
CA PRO A 22 -28.34 -26.09 14.43
C PRO A 22 -27.82 -26.26 13.00
N VAL A 23 -27.66 -27.49 12.50
CA VAL A 23 -27.24 -27.73 11.10
C VAL A 23 -28.27 -27.17 10.12
N LEU A 24 -29.55 -27.52 10.29
CA LEU A 24 -30.63 -27.02 9.43
C LEU A 24 -30.80 -25.50 9.56
N LEU A 25 -30.64 -24.93 10.76
CA LEU A 25 -30.67 -23.49 10.96
C LEU A 25 -29.56 -22.78 10.18
N VAL A 26 -28.32 -23.29 10.24
CA VAL A 26 -27.18 -22.75 9.49
C VAL A 26 -27.41 -22.89 7.99
N THR A 27 -27.91 -24.03 7.52
CA THR A 27 -28.24 -24.22 6.10
C THR A 27 -29.31 -23.23 5.62
N LEU A 28 -30.39 -23.04 6.38
CA LEU A 28 -31.43 -22.06 6.06
C LEU A 28 -30.89 -20.62 6.07
N ARG A 29 -29.98 -20.30 7.00
CA ARG A 29 -29.28 -19.00 7.06
C ARG A 29 -28.37 -18.77 5.86
N ALA A 30 -27.65 -19.80 5.41
CA ALA A 30 -26.82 -19.73 4.20
C ALA A 30 -27.69 -19.45 2.97
N ILE A 31 -28.80 -20.18 2.81
CA ILE A 31 -29.78 -19.98 1.71
C ILE A 31 -30.36 -18.56 1.75
N GLN A 32 -30.66 -18.02 2.94
CA GLN A 32 -31.10 -16.63 3.09
C GLN A 32 -30.01 -15.64 2.63
N GLY A 33 -28.75 -15.84 3.04
CA GLY A 33 -27.62 -14.99 2.65
C GLY A 33 -27.40 -14.94 1.13
N PHE A 34 -27.39 -16.11 0.47
CA PHE A 34 -27.28 -16.17 -0.99
C PHE A 34 -28.44 -15.46 -1.70
N ALA A 35 -29.66 -15.62 -1.20
CA ALA A 35 -30.83 -14.96 -1.77
C ALA A 35 -30.79 -13.44 -1.60
N VAL A 36 -30.27 -12.92 -0.47
CA VAL A 36 -30.09 -11.48 -0.25
C VAL A 36 -29.03 -10.91 -1.17
N GLY A 37 -27.87 -11.58 -1.30
CA GLY A 37 -26.79 -11.14 -2.18
C GLY A 37 -27.20 -11.07 -3.65
N GLY A 38 -28.02 -12.03 -4.12
CA GLY A 38 -28.53 -12.05 -5.49
C GLY A 38 -29.62 -11.00 -5.79
N GLU A 39 -30.52 -10.71 -4.85
CA GLU A 39 -31.63 -9.78 -5.06
C GLU A 39 -31.25 -8.32 -4.77
N TRP A 40 -30.34 -8.05 -3.83
CA TRP A 40 -29.98 -6.69 -3.45
C TRP A 40 -29.31 -5.92 -4.59
N GLY A 41 -28.35 -6.54 -5.30
CA GLY A 41 -27.67 -5.91 -6.44
C GLY A 41 -28.62 -5.64 -7.62
N GLY A 42 -29.50 -6.59 -7.93
CA GLY A 42 -30.50 -6.43 -9.00
C GLY A 42 -31.55 -5.36 -8.70
N ALA A 43 -32.06 -5.31 -7.46
CA ALA A 43 -33.02 -4.30 -7.04
C ALA A 43 -32.41 -2.89 -7.00
N ALA A 44 -31.16 -2.76 -6.55
CA ALA A 44 -30.43 -1.50 -6.57
C ALA A 44 -30.26 -0.97 -8.00
N LEU A 45 -29.88 -1.85 -8.94
CA LEU A 45 -29.72 -1.49 -10.35
C LEU A 45 -31.06 -1.07 -10.98
N LEU A 46 -32.09 -1.89 -10.84
CA LEU A 46 -33.44 -1.59 -11.35
C LEU A 46 -34.00 -0.28 -10.80
N SER A 47 -33.73 0.03 -9.53
CA SER A 47 -34.17 1.29 -8.91
C SER A 47 -33.51 2.53 -9.51
N VAL A 48 -32.25 2.42 -9.96
CA VAL A 48 -31.50 3.53 -10.59
C VAL A 48 -31.87 3.67 -12.07
N GLU A 49 -32.07 2.56 -12.76
CA GLU A 49 -32.45 2.51 -14.17
C GLU A 49 -33.88 3.01 -14.38
N SER A 50 -34.80 2.61 -13.50
CA SER A 50 -36.22 3.00 -13.58
C SER A 50 -36.51 4.40 -13.02
N ALA A 51 -35.51 5.08 -12.42
CA ALA A 51 -35.71 6.36 -11.76
C ALA A 51 -35.59 7.58 -12.72
N PRO A 52 -36.40 8.64 -12.51
CA PRO A 52 -36.33 9.88 -13.29
C PRO A 52 -34.92 10.50 -13.25
N LYS A 53 -34.43 11.05 -14.38
CA LYS A 53 -33.04 11.54 -14.56
C LYS A 53 -32.50 12.44 -13.44
N ASN A 54 -33.36 13.27 -12.81
CA ASN A 54 -32.96 14.20 -11.73
C ASN A 54 -33.27 13.69 -10.31
N ARG A 55 -33.67 12.44 -10.13
CA ARG A 55 -34.01 11.85 -8.82
C ARG A 55 -33.41 10.47 -8.56
N LYS A 56 -32.49 10.00 -9.42
CA LYS A 56 -31.89 8.65 -9.30
C LYS A 56 -31.33 8.35 -7.91
N ALA A 57 -30.62 9.30 -7.30
CA ALA A 57 -30.07 9.15 -5.94
C ALA A 57 -31.15 9.03 -4.84
N PHE A 58 -32.33 9.64 -5.02
CA PHE A 58 -33.43 9.57 -4.07
C PHE A 58 -34.20 8.25 -4.17
N TYR A 59 -34.35 7.70 -5.37
CA TYR A 59 -34.99 6.39 -5.56
C TYR A 59 -34.06 5.24 -5.21
N SER A 60 -32.75 5.37 -5.47
CA SER A 60 -31.75 4.36 -5.08
C SER A 60 -31.52 4.30 -3.57
N SER A 61 -31.64 5.42 -2.86
CA SER A 61 -31.58 5.43 -1.39
C SER A 61 -32.75 4.67 -0.75
N GLY A 62 -33.88 4.51 -1.46
CA GLY A 62 -35.02 3.70 -1.01
C GLY A 62 -34.67 2.24 -0.74
N VAL A 63 -33.74 1.65 -1.52
CA VAL A 63 -33.25 0.28 -1.30
C VAL A 63 -32.46 0.16 0.01
N GLN A 64 -31.69 1.20 0.36
CA GLN A 64 -30.92 1.25 1.61
C GLN A 64 -31.80 1.55 2.82
N VAL A 65 -32.78 2.44 2.68
CA VAL A 65 -33.76 2.76 3.74
C VAL A 65 -34.67 1.56 4.02
N GLY A 66 -35.00 0.76 3.00
CA GLY A 66 -35.83 -0.44 3.14
C GLY A 66 -35.28 -1.44 4.16
N TYR A 67 -33.96 -1.61 4.25
CA TYR A 67 -33.33 -2.44 5.27
C TYR A 67 -33.62 -1.92 6.69
N GLY A 68 -33.45 -0.62 6.92
CA GLY A 68 -33.72 0.02 8.21
C GLY A 68 -35.19 -0.06 8.62
N VAL A 69 -36.11 0.15 7.68
CA VAL A 69 -37.56 0.00 7.92
C VAL A 69 -37.91 -1.45 8.26
N GLY A 70 -37.34 -2.43 7.54
CA GLY A 70 -37.52 -3.85 7.83
C GLY A 70 -37.04 -4.24 9.23
N LEU A 71 -35.89 -3.72 9.65
CA LEU A 71 -35.35 -3.95 10.99
C LEU A 71 -36.24 -3.36 12.09
N LEU A 72 -36.77 -2.14 11.88
CA LEU A 72 -37.70 -1.50 12.81
C LEU A 72 -39.01 -2.29 12.94
N LEU A 73 -39.59 -2.73 11.83
CA LEU A 73 -40.82 -3.55 11.83
C LEU A 73 -40.58 -4.90 12.52
N SER A 74 -39.44 -5.55 12.25
CA SER A 74 -39.06 -6.81 12.91
C SER A 74 -38.92 -6.62 14.43
N THR A 75 -38.23 -5.57 14.85
CA THR A 75 -38.00 -5.26 16.27
C THR A 75 -39.31 -4.91 16.97
N GLY A 76 -40.18 -4.14 16.32
CA GLY A 76 -41.51 -3.80 16.82
C GLY A 76 -42.41 -5.03 16.97
N LEU A 77 -42.40 -5.94 16.00
CA LEU A 77 -43.18 -7.18 16.06
C LEU A 77 -42.70 -8.10 17.18
N VAL A 78 -41.38 -8.28 17.33
CA VAL A 78 -40.80 -9.06 18.44
C VAL A 78 -41.16 -8.41 19.78
N SER A 79 -40.99 -7.10 19.92
CA SER A 79 -41.34 -6.36 21.15
C SER A 79 -42.81 -6.50 21.53
N LEU A 80 -43.72 -6.42 20.55
CA LEU A 80 -45.15 -6.62 20.76
C LEU A 80 -45.45 -8.05 21.24
N ILE A 81 -44.86 -9.06 20.61
CA ILE A 81 -45.05 -10.46 21.00
C ILE A 81 -44.48 -10.71 22.39
N SER A 82 -43.29 -10.17 22.71
CA SER A 82 -42.69 -10.27 24.04
C SER A 82 -43.51 -9.56 25.12
N GLN A 83 -44.29 -8.53 24.80
CA GLN A 83 -45.22 -7.90 25.76
C GLN A 83 -46.51 -8.70 25.95
N LEU A 84 -46.95 -9.43 24.92
CA LEU A 84 -48.18 -10.23 24.94
C LEU A 84 -47.97 -11.66 25.45
N THR A 85 -46.72 -12.09 25.65
CA THR A 85 -46.36 -13.43 26.11
C THR A 85 -45.53 -13.36 27.39
N THR A 86 -45.68 -14.34 28.26
CA THR A 86 -44.73 -14.54 29.37
C THR A 86 -43.41 -15.09 28.84
N ASP A 87 -42.31 -14.95 29.60
CA ASP A 87 -40.98 -15.42 29.18
C ASP A 87 -40.96 -16.91 28.78
N GLU A 88 -41.67 -17.76 29.53
CA GLU A 88 -41.81 -19.19 29.21
C GLU A 88 -42.60 -19.44 27.92
N GLN A 89 -43.65 -18.65 27.66
CA GLN A 89 -44.45 -18.73 26.43
C GLN A 89 -43.66 -18.21 25.22
N PHE A 90 -42.87 -17.15 25.41
CA PHE A 90 -42.03 -16.60 24.37
C PHE A 90 -40.98 -17.61 23.91
N LEU A 91 -40.26 -18.23 24.85
CA LEU A 91 -39.21 -19.21 24.59
C LEU A 91 -39.75 -20.53 24.00
N SER A 92 -40.96 -20.94 24.40
CA SER A 92 -41.57 -22.18 23.88
C SER A 92 -42.10 -22.03 22.45
N TRP A 93 -42.82 -20.95 22.14
CA TRP A 93 -43.41 -20.78 20.80
C TRP A 93 -43.50 -19.33 20.30
N GLY A 94 -43.52 -18.33 21.18
CA GLY A 94 -43.72 -16.93 20.79
C GLY A 94 -42.68 -16.41 19.80
N TRP A 95 -41.40 -16.80 19.95
CA TRP A 95 -40.33 -16.40 19.02
C TRP A 95 -40.53 -16.89 17.57
N ARG A 96 -41.38 -17.89 17.33
CA ARG A 96 -41.63 -18.46 15.99
C ARG A 96 -42.55 -17.60 15.12
N ILE A 97 -43.43 -16.82 15.76
CA ILE A 97 -44.48 -16.04 15.09
C ILE A 97 -43.92 -15.03 14.07
N PRO A 98 -42.87 -14.23 14.35
CA PRO A 98 -42.31 -13.29 13.38
C PRO A 98 -41.78 -13.97 12.12
N PHE A 99 -41.19 -15.16 12.27
CA PHE A 99 -40.66 -15.94 11.15
C PHE A 99 -41.78 -16.49 10.27
N ILE A 100 -42.86 -16.99 10.86
CA ILE A 100 -44.04 -17.47 10.11
C ILE A 100 -44.76 -16.30 9.42
N PHE A 101 -44.86 -15.14 10.09
CA PHE A 101 -45.46 -13.93 9.53
C PHE A 101 -44.75 -13.43 8.26
N SER A 102 -43.47 -13.79 8.06
CA SER A 102 -42.74 -13.48 6.82
C SER A 102 -43.42 -14.02 5.55
N ILE A 103 -44.25 -15.07 5.65
CA ILE A 103 -45.04 -15.60 4.52
C ILE A 103 -45.96 -14.52 3.95
N VAL A 104 -46.58 -13.69 4.80
CA VAL A 104 -47.45 -12.60 4.37
C VAL A 104 -46.64 -11.57 3.58
N LEU A 105 -45.44 -11.23 4.06
CA LEU A 105 -44.53 -10.31 3.37
C LEU A 105 -44.09 -10.85 2.01
N VAL A 106 -43.90 -12.17 1.89
CA VAL A 106 -43.58 -12.82 0.61
C VAL A 106 -44.74 -12.71 -0.37
N VAL A 107 -45.98 -12.94 0.08
CA VAL A 107 -47.17 -12.79 -0.77
C VAL A 107 -47.32 -11.35 -1.26
N VAL A 108 -47.14 -10.37 -0.38
CA VAL A 108 -47.16 -8.94 -0.75
C VAL A 108 -46.04 -8.61 -1.74
N ALA A 109 -44.82 -9.10 -1.49
CA ALA A 109 -43.69 -8.86 -2.40
C ALA A 109 -43.91 -9.49 -3.78
N LEU A 110 -44.48 -10.70 -3.86
CA LEU A 110 -44.86 -11.35 -5.12
C LEU A 110 -45.97 -10.60 -5.85
N TRP A 111 -46.94 -10.06 -5.11
CA TRP A 111 -48.01 -9.24 -5.68
C TRP A 111 -47.48 -7.94 -6.29
N ILE A 112 -46.56 -7.25 -5.59
CA ILE A 112 -45.90 -6.04 -6.11
C ILE A 112 -45.06 -6.38 -7.35
N ARG A 113 -44.30 -7.48 -7.30
CA ARG A 113 -43.41 -7.91 -8.40
C ARG A 113 -44.18 -8.32 -9.66
N ASN A 114 -45.38 -8.88 -9.52
CA ASN A 114 -46.26 -9.22 -10.65
C ASN A 114 -46.88 -7.99 -11.36
N GLY A 115 -46.78 -6.79 -10.77
CA GLY A 115 -47.32 -5.56 -11.35
C GLY A 115 -46.29 -4.65 -12.02
N MET A 116 -45.02 -5.05 -12.08
CA MET A 116 -43.93 -4.26 -12.67
C MET A 116 -43.64 -4.70 -14.11
N GLU A 117 -43.86 -3.82 -15.09
CA GLU A 117 -43.42 -4.04 -16.48
C GLU A 117 -41.88 -3.89 -16.59
N GLU A 118 -41.23 -4.73 -17.40
CA GLU A 118 -39.77 -4.67 -17.63
C GLU A 118 -39.36 -3.34 -18.31
N SER A 119 -38.15 -2.85 -18.01
CA SER A 119 -37.71 -1.52 -18.42
C SER A 119 -37.60 -1.38 -19.96
N ALA A 120 -37.99 -0.22 -20.49
CA ALA A 120 -37.97 0.09 -21.92
C ALA A 120 -36.56 -0.04 -22.57
N GLU A 121 -35.49 0.08 -21.79
CA GLU A 121 -34.11 -0.12 -22.25
C GLU A 121 -33.76 -1.62 -22.43
N PHE A 122 -34.38 -2.52 -21.65
CA PHE A 122 -34.19 -3.97 -21.77
C PHE A 122 -34.95 -4.54 -22.99
N GLU A 123 -36.15 -4.02 -23.29
CA GLU A 123 -36.89 -4.34 -24.52
C GLU A 123 -36.13 -3.90 -25.78
N GLN A 124 -35.42 -2.76 -25.72
CA GLN A 124 -34.58 -2.28 -26.83
C GLN A 124 -33.39 -3.19 -27.10
N GLN A 125 -32.72 -3.71 -26.05
CA GLN A 125 -31.61 -4.65 -26.20
C GLN A 125 -32.03 -6.03 -26.72
N GLN A 126 -33.23 -6.53 -26.38
CA GLN A 126 -33.73 -7.81 -26.91
C GLN A 126 -34.09 -7.76 -28.39
N ARG A 127 -34.54 -6.60 -28.91
CA ARG A 127 -34.87 -6.43 -30.33
C ARG A 127 -33.64 -6.41 -31.24
N GLU A 128 -32.49 -5.96 -30.75
CA GLU A 128 -31.25 -5.86 -31.55
C GLU A 128 -30.42 -7.15 -31.56
N LYS A 129 -30.62 -8.09 -30.62
CA LYS A 129 -29.93 -9.40 -30.61
C LYS A 129 -30.85 -10.52 -30.08
N PRO A 130 -31.33 -11.45 -30.93
CA PRO A 130 -32.01 -12.64 -30.42
C PRO A 130 -31.00 -13.50 -29.67
N ALA A 131 -31.17 -13.61 -28.35
CA ALA A 131 -30.24 -14.28 -27.45
C ALA A 131 -30.17 -15.78 -27.76
N ALA A 132 -28.97 -16.27 -28.11
CA ALA A 132 -28.64 -17.68 -27.95
C ALA A 132 -28.86 -18.08 -26.48
N LYS A 133 -29.45 -19.26 -26.24
CA LYS A 133 -29.74 -19.83 -24.90
C LYS A 133 -28.54 -19.66 -23.96
N LYS A 134 -28.56 -18.63 -23.10
CA LYS A 134 -27.55 -18.41 -22.07
C LYS A 134 -27.67 -19.52 -21.01
N ARG A 135 -26.55 -20.18 -20.72
CA ARG A 135 -26.45 -21.08 -19.56
C ARG A 135 -26.55 -20.24 -18.29
N LEU A 136 -27.10 -20.83 -17.23
CA LEU A 136 -27.29 -20.16 -15.94
C LEU A 136 -25.92 -19.67 -15.41
N PRO A 137 -25.75 -18.37 -15.10
CA PRO A 137 -24.45 -17.79 -14.67
C PRO A 137 -23.85 -18.49 -13.45
N VAL A 138 -24.68 -19.07 -12.59
CA VAL A 138 -24.26 -19.85 -11.41
C VAL A 138 -23.59 -21.15 -11.81
N MET A 139 -24.04 -21.79 -12.90
CA MET A 139 -23.40 -23.00 -13.44
C MET A 139 -22.13 -22.66 -14.19
N GLU A 140 -21.99 -21.46 -14.77
CA GLU A 140 -20.70 -21.00 -15.32
C GLU A 140 -19.72 -20.62 -14.21
N ALA A 141 -20.13 -19.95 -13.13
CA ALA A 141 -19.26 -19.67 -11.99
C ALA A 141 -18.83 -20.97 -11.28
N LEU A 142 -19.76 -21.89 -11.01
CA LEU A 142 -19.43 -23.19 -10.41
C LEU A 142 -18.68 -24.12 -11.37
N ALA A 143 -18.97 -24.11 -12.67
CA ALA A 143 -18.21 -24.91 -13.62
C ALA A 143 -16.84 -24.31 -13.89
N CYS A 144 -16.68 -22.98 -13.92
CA CYS A 144 -15.36 -22.37 -14.05
C CYS A 144 -14.55 -22.67 -12.79
N ASP A 145 -15.07 -22.50 -11.58
CA ASP A 145 -14.28 -22.71 -10.35
C ASP A 145 -14.07 -24.19 -10.00
N ILE A 146 -15.05 -25.07 -10.25
CA ILE A 146 -14.95 -26.50 -9.93
C ILE A 146 -14.32 -27.30 -11.07
N LEU A 147 -14.55 -26.97 -12.36
CA LEU A 147 -13.83 -27.65 -13.44
C LEU A 147 -12.45 -27.04 -13.69
N SER A 148 -12.20 -25.76 -13.44
CA SER A 148 -10.80 -25.28 -13.37
C SER A 148 -10.13 -25.81 -12.12
N GLY A 149 -10.82 -25.88 -10.98
CA GLY A 149 -10.29 -26.50 -9.76
C GLY A 149 -10.01 -27.99 -9.91
N ILE A 150 -10.88 -28.78 -10.55
CA ILE A 150 -10.68 -30.22 -10.78
C ILE A 150 -9.75 -30.48 -11.97
N ALA A 151 -9.77 -29.67 -13.04
CA ALA A 151 -8.81 -29.80 -14.14
C ALA A 151 -7.42 -29.33 -13.71
N ALA A 152 -7.29 -28.28 -12.88
CA ALA A 152 -6.04 -27.89 -12.25
C ALA A 152 -5.61 -28.91 -11.19
N HIS A 153 -6.52 -29.51 -10.42
CA HIS A 153 -6.18 -30.56 -9.46
C HIS A 153 -5.79 -31.89 -10.14
N LEU A 154 -6.41 -32.24 -11.29
CA LEU A 154 -6.03 -33.42 -12.09
C LEU A 154 -4.78 -33.16 -12.93
N TRP A 155 -4.60 -31.94 -13.46
CA TRP A 155 -3.36 -31.50 -14.10
C TRP A 155 -2.22 -31.42 -13.08
N ASN A 156 -2.45 -30.92 -11.86
CA ASN A 156 -1.46 -30.83 -10.76
C ASN A 156 -1.14 -32.20 -10.16
N LYS A 157 -2.08 -33.15 -10.06
CA LYS A 157 -1.73 -34.52 -9.63
C LYS A 157 -0.85 -35.24 -10.65
N GLU A 158 -0.98 -34.91 -11.94
CA GLU A 158 -0.09 -35.39 -13.00
C GLU A 158 1.20 -34.56 -13.15
N THR A 159 1.21 -33.26 -12.82
CA THR A 159 2.40 -32.40 -12.92
C THR A 159 3.26 -32.34 -11.64
N ASP A 160 2.71 -32.47 -10.44
CA ASP A 160 3.50 -32.62 -9.20
C ASP A 160 4.24 -33.97 -9.14
N MET A 161 3.75 -34.98 -9.85
CA MET A 161 4.42 -36.29 -9.95
C MET A 161 5.38 -36.38 -11.14
N ASN A 162 5.18 -35.60 -12.22
CA ASN A 162 6.02 -35.68 -13.43
C ASN A 162 6.93 -34.48 -13.70
N ASN A 163 6.78 -33.34 -13.01
CA ASN A 163 7.66 -32.19 -13.23
C ASN A 163 8.73 -32.09 -12.14
N LYS A 164 9.62 -33.09 -12.12
CA LYS A 164 11.02 -32.85 -11.72
C LYS A 164 11.71 -32.01 -12.79
N GLY A 165 11.17 -30.82 -13.09
CA GLY A 165 11.92 -29.77 -13.74
C GLY A 165 13.09 -29.42 -12.80
N SER A 166 14.30 -29.28 -13.33
CA SER A 166 15.42 -28.80 -12.54
C SER A 166 15.07 -27.43 -11.96
N SER A 167 15.14 -27.28 -10.63
CA SER A 167 15.06 -25.96 -9.99
C SER A 167 16.01 -25.01 -10.69
N LEU A 168 15.54 -23.80 -11.01
CA LEU A 168 16.44 -22.76 -11.49
C LEU A 168 17.37 -22.34 -10.35
N THR A 169 18.60 -21.97 -10.69
CA THR A 169 19.46 -21.20 -9.79
C THR A 169 19.00 -19.73 -9.76
N PRO A 170 19.38 -18.94 -8.75
CA PRO A 170 19.08 -17.49 -8.72
C PRO A 170 19.48 -16.77 -10.01
N ALA A 171 20.69 -17.01 -10.52
CA ALA A 171 21.17 -16.41 -11.78
C ALA A 171 20.30 -16.81 -12.99
N GLN A 172 19.94 -18.09 -13.12
CA GLN A 172 19.08 -18.57 -14.21
C GLN A 172 17.66 -17.99 -14.12
N ALA A 173 17.13 -17.82 -12.90
CA ALA A 173 15.84 -17.18 -12.69
C ALA A 173 15.87 -15.72 -13.14
N LEU A 174 16.91 -14.96 -12.78
CA LEU A 174 17.08 -13.56 -13.20
C LEU A 174 17.20 -13.39 -14.72
N GLU A 175 18.01 -14.22 -15.38
CA GLU A 175 18.13 -14.22 -16.84
C GLU A 175 16.78 -14.49 -17.52
N LYS A 176 16.00 -15.45 -16.97
CA LYS A 176 14.68 -15.78 -17.51
C LYS A 176 13.65 -14.67 -17.25
N LEU A 177 13.72 -14.00 -16.10
CA LEU A 177 12.89 -12.83 -15.79
C LEU A 177 13.16 -11.68 -16.78
N ASP A 178 14.42 -11.35 -17.01
CA ASP A 178 14.81 -10.32 -17.99
C ASP A 178 14.31 -10.68 -19.38
N ALA A 179 14.53 -11.91 -19.84
CA ALA A 179 14.12 -12.36 -21.17
C ALA A 179 12.60 -12.23 -21.38
N LEU A 180 11.80 -12.72 -20.43
CA LEU A 180 10.34 -12.65 -20.52
C LEU A 180 9.81 -11.21 -20.41
N TYR A 181 10.42 -10.38 -19.56
CA TYR A 181 10.03 -8.99 -19.39
C TYR A 181 10.32 -8.19 -20.65
N GLU A 182 11.55 -8.25 -21.16
CA GLU A 182 11.95 -7.52 -22.37
C GLU A 182 11.18 -8.01 -23.60
N GLN A 183 10.91 -9.31 -23.71
CA GLN A 183 10.06 -9.85 -24.76
C GLN A 183 8.67 -9.18 -24.75
N SER A 184 8.03 -9.10 -23.58
CA SER A 184 6.68 -8.57 -23.43
C SER A 184 6.62 -7.06 -23.62
N VAL A 185 7.60 -6.32 -23.08
CA VAL A 185 7.74 -4.87 -23.26
C VAL A 185 7.94 -4.52 -24.74
N ASN A 186 8.85 -5.22 -25.42
CA ASN A 186 9.11 -4.97 -26.84
C ASN A 186 7.93 -5.39 -27.72
N ALA A 187 7.27 -6.51 -27.42
CA ALA A 187 6.05 -6.92 -28.11
C ALA A 187 4.95 -5.85 -27.97
N LEU A 188 4.75 -5.31 -26.76
CA LEU A 188 3.75 -4.28 -26.51
C LEU A 188 4.08 -2.96 -27.20
N ARG A 189 5.35 -2.52 -27.16
CA ARG A 189 5.82 -1.32 -27.91
C ARG A 189 5.59 -1.47 -29.42
N ASN A 190 5.95 -2.61 -29.99
CA ASN A 190 5.75 -2.89 -31.40
C ASN A 190 4.26 -2.90 -31.77
N ALA A 191 3.40 -3.50 -30.94
CA ALA A 191 1.96 -3.51 -31.17
C ALA A 191 1.34 -2.09 -31.10
N ILE A 192 1.82 -1.25 -30.18
CA ILE A 192 1.41 0.16 -30.09
C ILE A 192 1.87 0.92 -31.33
N GLY A 193 3.11 0.72 -31.78
CA GLY A 193 3.65 1.32 -33.01
C GLY A 193 2.82 0.94 -34.24
N ASP A 194 2.58 -0.37 -34.44
CA ASP A 194 1.74 -0.91 -35.52
C ASP A 194 0.33 -0.29 -35.51
N TYR A 195 -0.26 -0.14 -34.33
CA TYR A 195 -1.58 0.48 -34.17
C TYR A 195 -1.56 1.97 -34.51
N ILE A 196 -0.52 2.69 -34.10
CA ILE A 196 -0.39 4.13 -34.36
C ILE A 196 -0.18 4.40 -35.86
N GLU A 197 0.65 3.61 -36.52
CA GLU A 197 0.99 3.81 -37.94
C GLU A 197 -0.08 3.30 -38.89
N THR A 198 -0.69 2.15 -38.59
CA THR A 198 -1.56 1.42 -39.55
C THR A 198 -2.96 1.11 -39.02
N GLY A 199 -3.25 1.35 -37.74
CA GLY A 199 -4.48 0.94 -37.08
C GLY A 199 -4.59 -0.57 -36.83
N LYS A 200 -3.50 -1.33 -37.03
CA LYS A 200 -3.46 -2.78 -36.83
C LYS A 200 -3.58 -3.13 -35.35
N LEU A 201 -4.53 -4.01 -35.03
CA LEU A 201 -4.74 -4.52 -33.68
C LEU A 201 -3.86 -5.75 -33.39
N PRO A 202 -3.43 -5.96 -32.14
CA PRO A 202 -2.73 -7.17 -31.73
C PRO A 202 -3.64 -8.41 -31.84
N ASP A 203 -3.04 -9.57 -32.08
CA ASP A 203 -3.75 -10.85 -32.14
C ASP A 203 -4.16 -11.31 -30.73
N GLU A 204 -5.46 -11.52 -30.52
CA GLU A 204 -6.02 -11.98 -29.25
C GLU A 204 -5.52 -13.38 -28.84
N LYS A 205 -5.20 -14.24 -29.82
CA LYS A 205 -4.61 -15.55 -29.51
C LYS A 205 -3.20 -15.41 -28.96
N ALA A 206 -2.38 -14.51 -29.52
CA ALA A 206 -1.05 -14.24 -28.98
C ALA A 206 -1.14 -13.62 -27.57
N ARG A 207 -2.08 -12.70 -27.32
CA ARG A 207 -2.31 -12.11 -25.99
C ARG A 207 -2.65 -13.16 -24.93
N THR A 208 -3.59 -14.04 -25.24
CA THR A 208 -3.98 -15.15 -24.33
C THR A 208 -2.85 -16.16 -24.10
N GLN A 209 -1.84 -16.21 -24.97
CA GLN A 209 -0.60 -16.99 -24.79
C GLN A 209 0.48 -16.25 -24.00
N GLY A 210 0.22 -15.04 -23.51
CA GLY A 210 1.16 -14.27 -22.68
C GLY A 210 2.00 -13.26 -23.46
N LEU A 211 1.51 -12.69 -24.57
CA LEU A 211 2.30 -11.75 -25.38
C LEU A 211 2.72 -10.47 -24.62
N PHE A 212 1.86 -9.95 -23.75
CA PHE A 212 2.06 -8.69 -23.06
C PHE A 212 2.16 -8.85 -21.54
N VAL A 213 2.50 -10.02 -21.03
CA VAL A 213 2.38 -10.32 -19.60
C VAL A 213 3.67 -10.03 -18.83
N TYR A 214 3.52 -9.66 -17.56
CA TYR A 214 4.65 -9.67 -16.64
C TYR A 214 5.17 -11.10 -16.46
N PRO A 215 6.47 -11.29 -16.21
CA PRO A 215 6.97 -12.53 -15.65
C PRO A 215 6.38 -12.80 -14.26
N SER A 216 6.15 -14.07 -13.94
CA SER A 216 5.85 -14.57 -12.60
C SER A 216 7.06 -15.32 -12.05
N LEU A 217 7.41 -15.01 -10.80
CA LEU A 217 8.46 -15.66 -10.03
C LEU A 217 7.81 -16.46 -8.90
N SER A 218 8.12 -17.75 -8.84
CA SER A 218 7.60 -18.66 -7.83
C SER A 218 8.74 -19.36 -7.10
N VAL A 219 8.63 -19.42 -5.77
CA VAL A 219 9.58 -20.08 -4.87
C VAL A 219 8.83 -21.05 -3.98
N THR A 220 9.15 -22.34 -4.09
CA THR A 220 8.50 -23.40 -3.33
C THR A 220 9.43 -23.97 -2.27
N TRP A 221 8.93 -24.16 -1.06
CA TRP A 221 9.64 -24.81 0.03
C TRP A 221 8.84 -25.97 0.61
N ASP A 222 9.47 -27.13 0.73
CA ASP A 222 8.85 -28.40 1.16
C ASP A 222 8.68 -28.51 2.70
N GLY A 223 9.17 -27.54 3.46
CA GLY A 223 9.13 -27.52 4.92
C GLY A 223 10.35 -28.17 5.59
N SER A 224 11.25 -28.78 4.82
CA SER A 224 12.49 -29.37 5.29
C SER A 224 13.67 -28.47 4.89
N ALA A 225 14.58 -28.20 5.83
CA ALA A 225 15.77 -27.40 5.54
C ALA A 225 16.93 -27.88 6.41
N SER A 226 18.14 -27.87 5.85
CA SER A 226 19.38 -28.19 6.57
C SER A 226 19.80 -27.06 7.52
N SER A 227 19.52 -25.81 7.14
CA SER A 227 19.67 -24.59 7.94
C SER A 227 18.32 -23.87 7.98
N ASN A 228 17.85 -23.43 9.15
CA ASN A 228 16.61 -22.67 9.24
C ASN A 228 16.84 -21.40 10.07
N PRO A 229 17.27 -20.28 9.43
CA PRO A 229 17.57 -19.04 10.13
C PRO A 229 16.35 -18.51 10.88
N LYS A 230 16.29 -18.72 12.21
CA LYS A 230 15.17 -18.27 13.07
C LYS A 230 15.30 -16.80 13.51
N THR A 231 16.49 -16.22 13.40
CA THR A 231 16.81 -14.89 13.93
C THR A 231 16.83 -13.79 12.87
N ARG A 232 17.07 -14.13 11.58
CA ARG A 232 17.07 -13.16 10.47
C ARG A 232 15.70 -12.47 10.35
N ALA A 233 15.73 -11.19 9.99
CA ALA A 233 14.55 -10.35 9.89
C ALA A 233 13.74 -10.55 8.59
N TYR A 234 14.38 -11.03 7.52
CA TYR A 234 13.80 -11.26 6.19
C TYR A 234 14.37 -12.56 5.57
N ALA A 235 13.99 -12.89 4.33
CA ALA A 235 14.38 -14.10 3.62
C ALA A 235 14.06 -15.37 4.43
N ARG A 236 12.79 -15.50 4.85
CA ARG A 236 12.33 -16.61 5.69
C ARG A 236 10.96 -17.10 5.28
N PHE A 237 10.77 -18.41 5.38
CA PHE A 237 9.47 -19.03 5.26
C PHE A 237 8.78 -19.19 6.61
N THR A 238 7.49 -18.86 6.64
CA THR A 238 6.62 -19.10 7.80
C THR A 238 6.05 -20.52 7.78
N HIS A 239 5.72 -21.05 6.60
CA HIS A 239 5.22 -22.39 6.40
C HIS A 239 5.75 -22.96 5.07
N SER A 240 5.60 -24.27 4.86
CA SER A 240 5.85 -24.89 3.56
C SER A 240 4.78 -24.46 2.56
N GLY A 241 5.13 -24.43 1.27
CA GLY A 241 4.19 -24.08 0.20
C GLY A 241 4.88 -23.35 -0.94
N CYS A 242 4.07 -22.87 -1.88
CA CYS A 242 4.50 -22.06 -3.01
C CYS A 242 4.23 -20.57 -2.74
N TYR A 243 5.26 -19.76 -2.90
CA TYR A 243 5.22 -18.32 -2.78
C TYR A 243 5.47 -17.70 -4.15
N SER A 244 4.53 -16.90 -4.65
CA SER A 244 4.61 -16.33 -6.00
C SER A 244 4.40 -14.81 -6.01
N THR A 245 4.98 -14.13 -6.98
CA THR A 245 4.70 -12.73 -7.27
C THR A 245 4.98 -12.42 -8.75
N THR A 246 4.33 -11.39 -9.30
CA THR A 246 4.70 -10.84 -10.61
C THR A 246 5.86 -9.87 -10.47
N ILE A 247 6.75 -9.85 -11.46
CA ILE A 247 7.96 -9.03 -11.45
C ILE A 247 7.92 -8.03 -12.60
N THR A 248 8.31 -6.78 -12.34
CA THR A 248 8.60 -5.75 -13.35
C THR A 248 10.02 -5.24 -13.18
N ARG A 249 10.57 -4.61 -14.22
CA ARG A 249 11.91 -4.00 -14.22
C ARG A 249 13.00 -4.89 -13.57
N PRO A 250 13.13 -6.18 -13.95
CA PRO A 250 14.08 -7.09 -13.34
C PRO A 250 15.53 -6.57 -13.39
N GLY A 251 15.91 -5.82 -14.44
CA GLY A 251 17.20 -5.12 -14.49
C GLY A 251 17.42 -4.08 -13.38
N LEU A 252 16.40 -3.30 -13.01
CA LEU A 252 16.47 -2.32 -11.90
C LEU A 252 16.60 -3.04 -10.55
N PHE A 253 15.81 -4.10 -10.35
CA PHE A 253 15.76 -4.85 -9.10
C PHE A 253 16.77 -5.99 -9.02
N ARG A 254 17.69 -6.10 -9.99
CA ARG A 254 18.61 -7.24 -10.10
C ARG A 254 19.40 -7.52 -8.81
N PRO A 255 20.06 -6.53 -8.17
CA PRO A 255 20.80 -6.76 -6.93
C PRO A 255 19.89 -7.28 -5.80
N TYR A 256 18.71 -6.69 -5.65
CA TYR A 256 17.73 -7.08 -4.64
C TYR A 256 17.20 -8.50 -4.88
N LEU A 257 16.76 -8.82 -6.09
CA LEU A 257 16.24 -10.14 -6.43
C LEU A 257 17.31 -11.22 -6.30
N GLU A 258 18.55 -10.92 -6.68
CA GLU A 258 19.69 -11.83 -6.53
C GLU A 258 19.97 -12.16 -5.06
N GLU A 259 20.04 -11.13 -4.20
CA GLU A 259 20.22 -11.31 -2.76
C GLU A 259 19.10 -12.19 -2.17
N GLN A 260 17.84 -11.79 -2.38
CA GLN A 260 16.70 -12.47 -1.76
C GLN A 260 16.56 -13.92 -2.24
N LEU A 261 16.70 -14.18 -3.55
CA LEU A 261 16.64 -15.54 -4.09
C LEU A 261 17.81 -16.40 -3.62
N THR A 262 19.02 -15.83 -3.52
CA THR A 262 20.20 -16.55 -3.05
C THR A 262 20.02 -17.01 -1.61
N LEU A 263 19.51 -16.14 -0.73
CA LEU A 263 19.25 -16.50 0.67
C LEU A 263 18.22 -17.63 0.80
N LEU A 264 17.12 -17.56 0.03
CA LEU A 264 16.09 -18.62 0.06
C LEU A 264 16.60 -19.93 -0.54
N TYR A 265 17.38 -19.86 -1.61
CA TYR A 265 17.96 -21.03 -2.28
C TYR A 265 18.99 -21.74 -1.40
N GLN A 266 19.93 -21.00 -0.81
CA GLN A 266 21.03 -21.58 -0.04
C GLN A 266 20.58 -22.09 1.33
N ASP A 267 19.77 -21.31 2.05
CA ASP A 267 19.38 -21.68 3.42
C ASP A 267 18.30 -22.77 3.43
N TYR A 268 17.33 -22.68 2.54
CA TYR A 268 16.15 -23.55 2.55
C TYR A 268 16.14 -24.61 1.45
N GLY A 269 17.09 -24.56 0.50
CA GLY A 269 17.05 -25.44 -0.67
C GLY A 269 15.81 -25.20 -1.54
N ALA A 270 15.28 -23.97 -1.53
CA ALA A 270 14.00 -23.66 -2.15
C ALA A 270 14.02 -23.86 -3.66
N HIS A 271 12.92 -24.38 -4.21
CA HIS A 271 12.75 -24.59 -5.64
C HIS A 271 12.29 -23.29 -6.31
N ILE A 272 13.06 -22.79 -7.27
CA ILE A 272 12.76 -21.55 -8.00
C ILE A 272 12.26 -21.88 -9.40
N SER A 273 11.14 -21.28 -9.79
CA SER A 273 10.60 -21.33 -11.15
C SER A 273 10.17 -19.94 -11.62
N VAL A 274 10.25 -19.73 -12.94
CA VAL A 274 9.85 -18.48 -13.61
C VAL A 274 9.03 -18.83 -14.84
N GLU A 275 7.89 -18.18 -15.01
CA GLU A 275 6.95 -18.41 -16.11
C GLU A 275 6.19 -17.13 -16.49
N PRO A 276 5.56 -17.06 -17.67
CA PRO A 276 4.65 -15.95 -17.99
C PRO A 276 3.48 -15.90 -17.00
N SER A 277 3.17 -14.71 -16.48
CA SER A 277 2.00 -14.54 -15.61
C SER A 277 0.69 -14.45 -16.41
N LEU A 278 -0.43 -14.32 -15.69
CA LEU A 278 -1.74 -14.02 -16.26
C LEU A 278 -2.02 -12.51 -16.36
N HIS A 279 -1.00 -11.68 -16.15
CA HIS A 279 -1.17 -10.25 -15.90
C HIS A 279 -0.47 -9.44 -16.98
N GLU A 280 -1.26 -8.79 -17.84
CA GLU A 280 -0.73 -7.91 -18.88
C GLU A 280 -0.14 -6.61 -18.30
N ILE A 281 0.94 -6.13 -18.92
CA ILE A 281 1.63 -4.87 -18.65
C ILE A 281 0.77 -3.73 -19.20
N PRO A 282 0.30 -2.80 -18.36
CA PRO A 282 -0.39 -1.61 -18.85
C PRO A 282 0.48 -0.80 -19.81
N TYR A 283 -0.08 -0.45 -20.97
CA TYR A 283 0.64 0.27 -22.02
C TYR A 283 1.31 1.57 -21.55
N PRO A 284 0.78 2.35 -20.58
CA PRO A 284 1.45 3.58 -20.14
C PRO A 284 2.85 3.35 -19.57
N TYR A 285 3.15 2.16 -19.04
CA TYR A 285 4.44 1.87 -18.40
C TYR A 285 5.55 1.50 -19.39
N VAL A 286 5.20 1.15 -20.65
CA VAL A 286 6.20 0.84 -21.69
C VAL A 286 6.53 2.03 -22.59
N ILE A 287 5.71 3.10 -22.55
CA ILE A 287 5.81 4.29 -23.40
C ILE A 287 6.85 5.32 -22.89
N ASP A 288 7.46 5.07 -21.73
CA ASP A 288 8.32 6.00 -20.98
C ASP A 288 9.36 6.73 -21.88
N GLY A 289 9.28 8.06 -21.91
CA GLY A 289 10.20 8.94 -22.64
C GLY A 289 9.94 9.16 -24.14
N SER A 290 8.95 8.50 -24.76
CA SER A 290 8.66 8.73 -26.18
C SER A 290 7.86 10.03 -26.42
N ALA A 291 8.32 10.83 -27.38
CA ALA A 291 7.68 12.02 -27.91
C ALA A 291 6.38 11.70 -28.70
N LEU A 292 5.58 10.74 -28.23
CA LEU A 292 4.31 10.38 -28.83
C LEU A 292 3.26 11.37 -28.34
N THR A 293 3.13 12.49 -29.06
CA THR A 293 1.95 13.36 -28.95
C THR A 293 0.75 12.62 -29.52
N LEU A 294 0.03 11.91 -28.66
CA LEU A 294 -1.22 11.25 -29.02
C LEU A 294 -2.34 12.29 -29.14
N ASP A 295 -3.09 12.25 -30.24
CA ASP A 295 -4.36 12.97 -30.31
C ASP A 295 -5.45 12.29 -29.46
N ARG A 296 -6.59 12.97 -29.30
CA ARG A 296 -7.72 12.47 -28.48
C ARG A 296 -8.32 11.16 -29.01
N SER A 297 -8.37 10.97 -30.33
CA SER A 297 -8.93 9.75 -30.93
C SER A 297 -8.01 8.54 -30.74
N MET A 298 -6.71 8.74 -30.85
CA MET A 298 -5.68 7.71 -30.64
C MET A 298 -5.64 7.26 -29.18
N SER A 299 -5.78 8.20 -28.24
CA SER A 299 -5.83 7.90 -26.80
C SER A 299 -7.03 7.01 -26.43
N ALA A 300 -8.21 7.30 -26.99
CA ALA A 300 -9.41 6.49 -26.77
C ALA A 300 -9.29 5.08 -27.37
N GLY A 301 -8.67 4.98 -28.55
CA GLY A 301 -8.38 3.70 -29.20
C GLY A 301 -7.42 2.82 -28.42
N LEU A 302 -6.30 3.39 -27.93
CA LEU A 302 -5.34 2.68 -27.09
C LEU A 302 -5.99 2.15 -25.81
N THR A 303 -6.75 2.98 -25.11
CA THR A 303 -7.45 2.58 -23.87
C THR A 303 -8.44 1.43 -24.11
N ARG A 304 -9.03 1.34 -25.30
CA ARG A 304 -10.02 0.31 -25.65
C ARG A 304 -9.40 -1.03 -26.01
N HIS A 305 -8.24 -1.03 -26.67
CA HIS A 305 -7.67 -2.21 -27.31
C HIS A 305 -6.41 -2.74 -26.63
N PHE A 306 -5.73 -1.92 -25.83
CA PHE A 306 -4.49 -2.28 -25.15
C PHE A 306 -4.69 -2.41 -23.63
N PRO A 307 -3.79 -3.12 -22.93
CA PRO A 307 -3.88 -3.27 -21.49
C PRO A 307 -3.77 -1.91 -20.79
N THR A 308 -4.67 -1.63 -19.85
CA THR A 308 -4.73 -0.36 -19.11
C THR A 308 -4.52 -0.58 -17.62
N THR A 309 -4.30 0.53 -16.91
CA THR A 309 -4.13 0.50 -15.45
C THR A 309 -5.49 0.32 -14.77
N GLU A 310 -5.80 -0.90 -14.34
CA GLU A 310 -7.00 -1.19 -13.55
C GLU A 310 -6.76 -0.95 -12.06
N LEU A 311 -7.39 0.10 -11.50
CA LEU A 311 -7.18 0.51 -10.11
C LEU A 311 -7.60 -0.55 -9.08
N SER A 312 -8.57 -1.40 -9.40
CA SER A 312 -8.99 -2.50 -8.53
C SER A 312 -7.95 -3.61 -8.38
N GLN A 313 -6.88 -3.58 -9.18
CA GLN A 313 -5.80 -4.57 -9.17
C GLN A 313 -4.49 -4.01 -8.61
N ILE A 314 -4.50 -2.78 -8.08
CA ILE A 314 -3.31 -2.11 -7.52
C ILE A 314 -3.61 -1.74 -6.08
N GLY A 315 -2.90 -2.35 -5.14
CA GLY A 315 -3.13 -2.10 -3.73
C GLY A 315 -1.95 -2.45 -2.82
N ASP A 316 -2.18 -2.27 -1.52
CA ASP A 316 -1.27 -2.49 -0.40
C ASP A 316 -1.62 -3.77 0.38
N GLU A 317 -2.54 -4.60 -0.10
CA GLU A 317 -3.19 -5.66 0.67
C GLU A 317 -2.16 -6.61 1.30
N THR A 318 -1.14 -7.01 0.54
CA THR A 318 -0.04 -7.85 1.03
C THR A 318 0.79 -7.14 2.10
N ALA A 319 1.14 -5.87 1.89
CA ALA A 319 1.91 -5.09 2.85
C ALA A 319 1.14 -4.81 4.14
N ASP A 320 -0.17 -4.57 4.05
CA ASP A 320 -1.04 -4.34 5.20
C ASP A 320 -1.45 -5.65 5.90
N GLY A 321 -1.05 -6.81 5.37
CA GLY A 321 -1.38 -8.11 5.91
C GLY A 321 -2.85 -8.51 5.70
N ILE A 322 -3.57 -7.81 4.83
CA ILE A 322 -4.95 -8.11 4.42
C ILE A 322 -4.89 -9.20 3.36
N TYR A 323 -4.64 -10.43 3.79
CA TYR A 323 -4.54 -11.58 2.89
C TYR A 323 -5.77 -12.48 2.99
N HIS A 324 -6.37 -12.80 1.84
CA HIS A 324 -7.36 -13.85 1.71
C HIS A 324 -6.67 -15.16 1.29
N PRO A 325 -6.92 -16.29 1.97
CA PRO A 325 -6.29 -17.56 1.62
C PRO A 325 -6.59 -17.95 0.17
N ALA A 326 -5.58 -17.85 -0.70
CA ALA A 326 -5.56 -18.48 -2.02
C ALA A 326 -4.61 -19.69 -1.97
N GLU A 327 -4.53 -20.45 -3.07
CA GLU A 327 -3.61 -21.59 -3.22
C GLU A 327 -2.12 -21.17 -3.16
N PHE A 328 -1.80 -19.89 -3.39
CA PHE A 328 -0.44 -19.32 -3.42
C PHE A 328 -0.25 -18.18 -2.43
N SER A 329 0.89 -18.18 -1.72
CA SER A 329 1.28 -17.11 -0.78
C SER A 329 2.09 -16.00 -1.48
N PRO A 330 2.04 -14.73 -1.03
CA PRO A 330 2.83 -13.66 -1.64
C PRO A 330 4.34 -13.85 -1.41
N LEU A 331 5.14 -13.77 -2.47
CA LEU A 331 6.61 -13.83 -2.37
C LEU A 331 7.24 -12.49 -1.91
N SER A 332 6.62 -11.37 -2.29
CA SER A 332 7.07 -9.99 -2.03
C SER A 332 5.93 -9.13 -1.50
N HIS A 333 6.25 -7.95 -0.97
CA HIS A 333 5.25 -6.97 -0.50
C HIS A 333 4.41 -6.36 -1.63
N PHE A 334 4.99 -6.21 -2.82
CA PHE A 334 4.38 -5.53 -3.95
C PHE A 334 4.49 -6.40 -5.20
N ASP A 335 3.43 -6.39 -6.01
CA ASP A 335 3.38 -7.03 -7.31
C ASP A 335 3.89 -6.08 -8.41
N ALA A 336 4.02 -6.59 -9.63
CA ALA A 336 4.55 -5.83 -10.76
C ALA A 336 3.76 -4.54 -11.07
N ARG A 337 2.42 -4.58 -11.02
CA ARG A 337 1.58 -3.42 -11.34
C ARG A 337 1.73 -2.31 -10.32
N ARG A 338 1.75 -2.68 -9.04
CA ARG A 338 1.97 -1.72 -7.95
C ARG A 338 3.35 -1.09 -8.00
N VAL A 339 4.37 -1.87 -8.34
CA VAL A 339 5.74 -1.37 -8.54
C VAL A 339 5.77 -0.37 -9.69
N ASP A 340 5.30 -0.72 -10.89
CA ASP A 340 5.31 0.20 -12.05
C ASP A 340 4.52 1.48 -11.80
N PHE A 341 3.34 1.37 -11.16
CA PHE A 341 2.56 2.53 -10.74
C PHE A 341 3.38 3.49 -9.87
N SER A 342 4.09 2.93 -8.89
CA SER A 342 4.89 3.69 -7.94
C SER A 342 6.15 4.27 -8.57
N LEU A 343 6.83 3.54 -9.45
CA LEU A 343 8.01 4.03 -10.18
C LEU A 343 7.64 5.23 -11.07
N ALA A 344 6.52 5.15 -11.79
CA ALA A 344 6.02 6.27 -12.59
C ALA A 344 5.69 7.50 -11.73
N ARG A 345 5.08 7.29 -10.55
CA ARG A 345 4.77 8.36 -9.60
C ARG A 345 6.01 8.95 -8.94
N LEU A 346 6.99 8.13 -8.57
CA LEU A 346 8.27 8.61 -8.03
C LEU A 346 8.93 9.56 -9.02
N ARG A 347 9.07 9.16 -10.29
CA ARG A 347 9.65 10.02 -11.32
C ARG A 347 8.91 11.34 -11.45
N HIS A 348 7.57 11.31 -11.44
CA HIS A 348 6.75 12.51 -11.54
C HIS A 348 6.91 13.45 -10.34
N TYR A 349 6.85 12.92 -9.11
CA TYR A 349 6.87 13.74 -7.90
C TYR A 349 8.26 14.27 -7.56
N THR A 350 9.29 13.48 -7.85
CA THR A 350 10.68 13.80 -7.47
C THR A 350 11.47 14.46 -8.58
N GLY A 351 11.05 14.31 -9.84
CA GLY A 351 11.78 14.82 -10.99
C GLY A 351 13.12 14.12 -11.22
N THR A 352 13.24 12.87 -10.75
CA THR A 352 14.47 12.07 -10.82
C THR A 352 14.19 10.65 -11.34
N PRO A 353 15.16 10.01 -12.02
CA PRO A 353 15.05 8.60 -12.40
C PRO A 353 15.05 7.67 -11.18
N ALA A 354 14.28 6.58 -11.24
CA ALA A 354 14.16 5.63 -10.14
C ALA A 354 15.48 4.88 -9.86
N GLU A 355 16.30 4.72 -10.90
CA GLU A 355 17.62 4.07 -10.87
C GLU A 355 18.61 4.81 -9.97
N HIS A 356 18.38 6.09 -9.69
CA HIS A 356 19.31 6.93 -8.93
C HIS A 356 19.04 6.88 -7.42
N PHE A 357 17.90 6.34 -7.00
CA PHE A 357 17.55 6.25 -5.58
C PHE A 357 18.50 5.33 -4.82
N GLN A 358 19.09 5.88 -3.77
CA GLN A 358 19.97 5.18 -2.84
C GLN A 358 19.17 4.56 -1.67
N PRO A 359 19.66 3.47 -1.04
CA PRO A 359 18.96 2.74 0.02
C PRO A 359 18.73 3.52 1.32
N PHE A 360 19.56 4.53 1.59
CA PHE A 360 19.49 5.37 2.79
C PHE A 360 18.83 6.70 2.47
N VAL A 361 17.65 6.94 3.04
CA VAL A 361 16.81 8.08 2.69
C VAL A 361 16.73 9.08 3.83
N LEU A 362 16.87 10.36 3.49
CA LEU A 362 16.58 11.51 4.35
C LEU A 362 15.35 12.24 3.83
N PHE A 363 14.36 12.44 4.68
CA PHE A 363 13.24 13.34 4.43
C PHE A 363 13.47 14.67 5.11
N THR A 364 13.12 15.75 4.43
CA THR A 364 13.10 17.09 5.01
C THR A 364 11.86 17.86 4.61
N ASN A 365 11.38 18.71 5.52
CA ASN A 365 10.24 19.60 5.30
C ASN A 365 10.65 21.05 5.01
N TYR A 366 11.95 21.32 4.88
CA TYR A 366 12.47 22.67 4.73
C TYR A 366 13.56 22.78 3.67
N THR A 367 13.38 23.76 2.78
CA THR A 367 14.19 23.88 1.56
C THR A 367 15.68 24.05 1.83
N ARG A 368 16.08 24.71 2.92
CA ARG A 368 17.49 24.97 3.20
C ARG A 368 18.32 23.73 3.52
N TYR A 369 17.69 22.62 3.92
CA TYR A 369 18.40 21.35 4.05
C TYR A 369 18.86 20.84 2.69
N VAL A 370 18.12 21.12 1.62
CA VAL A 370 18.53 20.81 0.25
C VAL A 370 19.79 21.59 -0.11
N ASP A 371 19.77 22.91 0.12
CA ASP A 371 20.90 23.79 -0.23
C ASP A 371 22.19 23.30 0.42
N GLU A 372 22.11 22.95 1.69
CA GLU A 372 23.22 22.43 2.46
C GLU A 372 23.63 21.02 2.04
N PHE A 373 22.68 20.14 1.71
CA PHE A 373 22.96 18.79 1.23
C PHE A 373 23.68 18.80 -0.12
N VAL A 374 23.24 19.66 -1.04
CA VAL A 374 23.88 19.84 -2.35
C VAL A 374 25.28 20.42 -2.18
N ARG A 375 25.44 21.46 -1.36
CA ARG A 375 26.75 22.06 -1.06
C ARG A 375 27.72 21.02 -0.49
N TRP A 376 27.29 20.26 0.51
CA TRP A 376 28.07 19.19 1.11
C TRP A 376 28.36 18.06 0.10
N GLY A 377 27.35 17.63 -0.66
CA GLY A 377 27.48 16.58 -1.66
C GLY A 377 28.49 16.93 -2.77
N CYS A 378 28.46 18.15 -3.30
CA CYS A 378 29.47 18.62 -4.25
C CYS A 378 30.87 18.62 -3.64
N SER A 379 31.02 19.02 -2.37
CA SER A 379 32.30 18.92 -1.66
C SER A 379 32.77 17.47 -1.53
N GLN A 380 31.87 16.53 -1.26
CA GLN A 380 32.19 15.11 -1.17
C GLN A 380 32.58 14.49 -2.52
N ILE A 381 32.05 14.99 -3.64
CA ILE A 381 32.41 14.49 -4.97
C ILE A 381 33.82 14.95 -5.39
N LEU A 382 34.21 16.15 -4.95
CA LEU A 382 35.55 16.69 -5.21
C LEU A 382 36.64 16.07 -4.33
N ASP A 383 36.26 15.48 -3.20
CA ASP A 383 37.18 14.79 -2.30
C ASP A 383 37.52 13.39 -2.83
N PRO A 384 38.78 13.10 -3.22
CA PRO A 384 39.16 11.78 -3.75
C PRO A 384 39.03 10.63 -2.74
N ASP A 385 39.02 10.92 -1.43
CA ASP A 385 38.90 9.90 -0.38
C ASP A 385 37.43 9.56 -0.05
N SER A 386 36.49 10.34 -0.61
CA SER A 386 35.06 10.16 -0.40
C SER A 386 34.48 9.10 -1.37
N PRO A 387 33.54 8.26 -0.93
CA PRO A 387 32.93 7.23 -1.78
C PRO A 387 31.91 7.80 -2.78
N TYR A 388 31.51 9.06 -2.62
CA TYR A 388 30.48 9.70 -3.43
C TYR A 388 31.05 10.23 -4.74
N ILE A 389 30.51 9.76 -5.86
CA ILE A 389 31.07 10.01 -7.20
C ILE A 389 30.16 10.87 -8.10
N ALA A 390 28.87 10.94 -7.76
CA ALA A 390 27.90 11.71 -8.53
C ALA A 390 26.76 12.24 -7.66
N LEU A 391 26.14 13.32 -8.13
CA LEU A 391 24.93 13.88 -7.55
C LEU A 391 23.87 14.02 -8.65
N SER A 392 22.80 13.24 -8.56
CA SER A 392 21.62 13.41 -9.40
C SER A 392 20.67 14.39 -8.73
N CYS A 393 20.29 15.46 -9.43
CA CYS A 393 19.38 16.47 -8.92
C CYS A 393 18.02 16.41 -9.61
N ALA A 394 16.97 16.78 -8.87
CA ALA A 394 15.64 17.00 -9.43
C ALA A 394 15.68 17.98 -10.60
N GLY A 395 15.00 17.63 -11.70
CA GLY A 395 15.01 18.40 -12.93
C GLY A 395 16.04 17.94 -13.96
N GLY A 396 16.78 16.86 -13.68
CA GLY A 396 17.63 16.15 -14.65
C GLY A 396 19.09 16.60 -14.68
N ILE A 397 19.53 17.40 -13.72
CA ILE A 397 20.95 17.81 -13.61
C ILE A 397 21.75 16.63 -13.03
N TRP A 398 22.92 16.38 -13.61
CA TRP A 398 23.84 15.31 -13.20
C TRP A 398 25.23 15.91 -12.97
N ILE A 399 25.73 15.80 -11.74
CA ILE A 399 26.98 16.42 -11.30
C ILE A 399 28.00 15.35 -10.98
N THR A 400 29.23 15.58 -11.41
CA THR A 400 30.40 14.72 -11.18
C THR A 400 31.62 15.59 -10.86
N ALA A 401 32.76 14.98 -10.56
CA ALA A 401 34.01 15.71 -10.29
C ALA A 401 34.49 16.56 -11.49
N GLU A 402 34.04 16.25 -12.71
CA GLU A 402 34.44 16.94 -13.95
C GLU A 402 33.49 18.09 -14.34
N THR A 403 32.45 18.37 -13.55
CA THR A 403 31.46 19.41 -13.86
C THR A 403 32.02 20.82 -13.58
N GLU A 404 32.07 21.70 -14.59
CA GLU A 404 32.71 23.04 -14.49
C GLU A 404 32.01 24.06 -13.56
N ALA A 405 30.71 23.91 -13.28
CA ALA A 405 29.92 24.82 -12.45
C ALA A 405 28.86 24.08 -11.60
N PRO A 406 29.27 23.34 -10.55
CA PRO A 406 28.37 22.55 -9.72
C PRO A 406 27.38 23.41 -8.90
N GLU A 407 27.59 24.73 -8.80
CA GLU A 407 26.69 25.63 -8.06
C GLU A 407 25.32 25.81 -8.76
N GLU A 408 25.20 25.48 -10.05
CA GLU A 408 23.92 25.48 -10.78
C GLU A 408 23.03 24.26 -10.43
N ALA A 409 23.49 23.37 -9.54
CA ALA A 409 22.78 22.19 -9.07
C ALA A 409 21.37 22.47 -8.52
N ILE A 410 21.18 23.64 -7.91
CA ILE A 410 19.95 24.05 -7.26
C ILE A 410 19.19 24.91 -8.26
N SER A 411 18.43 24.26 -9.13
CA SER A 411 17.54 24.98 -10.04
C SER A 411 16.27 25.41 -9.30
N ASP A 412 16.01 26.72 -9.21
CA ASP A 412 14.73 27.25 -8.74
C ASP A 412 13.51 26.66 -9.49
N LEU A 413 13.72 26.19 -10.73
CA LEU A 413 12.68 25.53 -11.51
C LEU A 413 12.29 24.13 -10.97
N ALA A 414 13.16 23.46 -10.22
CA ALA A 414 12.88 22.13 -9.70
C ALA A 414 11.66 22.14 -8.78
N TRP A 415 11.58 23.11 -7.86
CA TRP A 415 10.44 23.30 -6.96
C TRP A 415 9.15 23.70 -7.69
N LYS A 416 9.27 24.40 -8.82
CA LYS A 416 8.09 24.81 -9.60
C LYS A 416 7.46 23.64 -10.35
N LYS A 417 8.27 22.65 -10.75
CA LYS A 417 7.82 21.51 -11.57
C LYS A 417 7.46 20.27 -10.77
N HIS A 418 8.09 20.06 -9.62
CA HIS A 418 7.98 18.82 -8.86
C HIS A 418 7.55 19.11 -7.41
N GLN A 419 6.55 18.37 -6.94
CA GLN A 419 5.96 18.59 -5.61
C GLN A 419 6.91 18.19 -4.48
N MET A 420 7.70 17.13 -4.68
CA MET A 420 8.61 16.58 -3.67
C MET A 420 9.98 16.28 -4.29
N PRO A 421 10.75 17.32 -4.68
CA PRO A 421 12.02 17.14 -5.39
C PRO A 421 13.02 16.27 -4.60
N ALA A 422 13.82 15.47 -5.31
CA ALA A 422 14.84 14.60 -4.73
C ALA A 422 16.25 14.90 -5.25
N TRP A 423 17.24 14.55 -4.42
CA TRP A 423 18.67 14.61 -4.72
C TRP A 423 19.32 13.31 -4.27
N HIS A 424 20.16 12.72 -5.12
CA HIS A 424 20.79 11.43 -4.85
C HIS A 424 22.29 11.59 -4.93
N LEU A 425 22.96 11.46 -3.78
CA LEU A 425 24.41 11.41 -3.71
C LEU A 425 24.83 9.95 -3.86
N ILE A 426 25.40 9.62 -5.01
CA ILE A 426 25.57 8.25 -5.51
C ILE A 426 27.00 7.78 -5.28
N THR A 427 27.14 6.52 -4.87
CA THR A 427 28.43 5.80 -4.76
C THR A 427 28.51 4.70 -5.84
N ALA A 428 29.71 4.19 -6.12
CA ALA A 428 29.91 3.16 -7.15
C ALA A 428 29.15 1.85 -6.89
N ASP A 429 28.94 1.51 -5.61
CA ASP A 429 28.21 0.32 -5.14
C ASP A 429 26.71 0.59 -4.87
N GLY A 430 26.23 1.82 -5.12
CA GLY A 430 24.83 2.20 -4.92
C GLY A 430 24.40 2.28 -3.46
N GLN A 431 25.32 2.53 -2.53
CA GLN A 431 25.11 2.64 -1.08
C GLN A 431 25.10 4.10 -0.59
N GLY A 432 24.75 5.03 -1.48
CA GLY A 432 24.78 6.46 -1.21
C GLY A 432 23.62 6.98 -0.34
N ILE A 433 23.27 8.26 -0.50
CA ILE A 433 22.20 8.92 0.26
C ILE A 433 21.21 9.58 -0.69
N THR A 434 19.92 9.34 -0.47
CA THR A 434 18.83 10.06 -1.13
C THR A 434 18.24 11.07 -0.16
N LEU A 435 18.19 12.34 -0.55
CA LEU A 435 17.43 13.37 0.17
C LEU A 435 16.18 13.74 -0.62
N ILE A 436 15.02 13.75 0.05
CA ILE A 436 13.74 14.14 -0.54
C ILE A 436 13.15 15.27 0.29
N ASN A 437 12.89 16.41 -0.36
CA ASN A 437 12.14 17.48 0.25
C ASN A 437 10.65 17.21 0.07
N ILE A 438 9.99 16.74 1.12
CA ILE A 438 8.59 16.32 1.08
C ILE A 438 7.61 17.50 1.22
N GLY A 439 8.14 18.70 1.45
CA GLY A 439 7.33 19.87 1.78
C GLY A 439 6.68 19.69 3.15
N VAL A 440 5.47 20.22 3.30
CA VAL A 440 4.74 20.22 4.58
C VAL A 440 3.41 19.52 4.42
N GLY A 441 3.09 18.63 5.36
CA GLY A 441 1.78 18.03 5.54
C GLY A 441 1.78 16.49 5.47
N PRO A 442 0.90 15.83 6.27
CA PRO A 442 0.82 14.37 6.29
C PRO A 442 0.50 13.73 4.94
N SER A 443 -0.29 14.40 4.11
CA SER A 443 -0.66 13.92 2.77
C SER A 443 0.54 13.71 1.86
N ASN A 444 1.51 14.62 1.87
CA ASN A 444 2.74 14.47 1.09
C ASN A 444 3.61 13.34 1.66
N ALA A 445 3.80 13.33 2.99
CA ALA A 445 4.56 12.30 3.70
C ALA A 445 4.02 10.89 3.42
N LYS A 446 2.70 10.70 3.44
CA LYS A 446 2.07 9.44 3.04
C LYS A 446 2.38 9.10 1.59
N THR A 447 2.10 10.03 0.67
CA THR A 447 2.19 9.81 -0.78
C THR A 447 3.59 9.42 -1.21
N ILE A 448 4.64 10.11 -0.75
CA ILE A 448 6.01 9.76 -1.12
C ILE A 448 6.40 8.39 -0.60
N CYS A 449 6.03 8.05 0.64
CA CYS A 449 6.34 6.76 1.23
C CYS A 449 5.62 5.60 0.53
N ASP A 450 4.36 5.79 0.10
CA ASP A 450 3.59 4.77 -0.65
C ASP A 450 4.33 4.34 -1.92
N HIS A 451 5.06 5.26 -2.53
CA HIS A 451 5.80 5.00 -3.77
C HIS A 451 7.24 4.59 -3.51
N LEU A 452 7.92 5.22 -2.56
CA LEU A 452 9.30 4.93 -2.23
C LEU A 452 9.48 3.51 -1.66
N ALA A 453 8.46 2.98 -0.99
CA ALA A 453 8.49 1.65 -0.39
C ALA A 453 8.77 0.52 -1.39
N VAL A 454 8.40 0.68 -2.67
CA VAL A 454 8.63 -0.37 -3.68
C VAL A 454 10.10 -0.55 -4.03
N LEU A 455 10.94 0.45 -3.76
CA LEU A 455 12.39 0.39 -3.94
C LEU A 455 13.12 -0.32 -2.79
N ARG A 456 12.37 -0.79 -1.78
CA ARG A 456 12.88 -1.47 -0.58
C ARG A 456 14.08 -0.75 0.09
N PRO A 457 13.94 0.55 0.48
CA PRO A 457 15.00 1.25 1.20
C PRO A 457 15.42 0.51 2.48
N ASP A 458 16.67 0.68 2.88
CA ASP A 458 17.20 0.08 4.11
C ASP A 458 16.79 0.90 5.35
N VAL A 459 16.63 2.20 5.19
CA VAL A 459 16.11 3.10 6.23
C VAL A 459 15.64 4.42 5.62
N TRP A 460 14.64 5.04 6.24
CA TRP A 460 14.40 6.47 6.06
C TRP A 460 14.39 7.24 7.37
N LEU A 461 14.94 8.45 7.37
CA LEU A 461 15.01 9.32 8.54
C LEU A 461 14.29 10.63 8.26
N MET A 462 13.44 11.07 9.18
CA MET A 462 12.87 12.41 9.14
C MET A 462 13.83 13.40 9.81
N ILE A 463 14.42 14.29 9.00
CA ILE A 463 15.32 15.39 9.38
C ILE A 463 14.67 16.72 8.97
N GLY A 464 13.91 17.29 9.91
CA GLY A 464 13.15 18.52 9.66
C GLY A 464 13.00 19.39 10.88
N HIS A 465 12.21 20.45 10.75
CA HIS A 465 11.92 21.34 11.87
C HIS A 465 10.64 20.97 12.61
N CYS A 466 10.53 21.39 13.86
CA CYS A 466 9.36 21.23 14.71
C CYS A 466 9.15 22.43 15.64
N GLY A 467 7.93 22.56 16.16
CA GLY A 467 7.62 23.47 17.26
C GLY A 467 7.96 22.83 18.61
N GLY A 468 8.75 23.51 19.44
CA GLY A 468 9.09 23.09 20.80
C GLY A 468 7.93 23.37 21.77
N LEU A 469 7.50 22.35 22.51
CA LEU A 469 6.35 22.48 23.42
C LEU A 469 6.77 22.71 24.88
N ARG A 470 8.04 22.45 25.24
CA ARG A 470 8.53 22.60 26.62
C ARG A 470 9.24 23.93 26.80
N GLU A 471 9.03 24.55 27.97
CA GLU A 471 9.67 25.84 28.29
C GLU A 471 11.20 25.73 28.27
N SER A 472 11.73 24.58 28.70
CA SER A 472 13.15 24.31 28.85
C SER A 472 13.88 24.09 27.52
N GLN A 473 13.15 23.92 26.42
CA GLN A 473 13.76 23.80 25.09
C GLN A 473 14.17 25.18 24.60
N LEU A 474 15.28 25.24 23.88
CA LEU A 474 15.73 26.41 23.13
C LEU A 474 15.51 26.16 21.64
N ILE A 475 15.34 27.23 20.88
CA ILE A 475 15.37 27.14 19.41
C ILE A 475 16.74 26.59 19.03
N GLY A 476 16.80 25.65 18.09
CA GLY A 476 18.02 24.92 17.71
C GLY A 476 18.34 23.68 18.54
N ASP A 477 17.56 23.39 19.60
CA ASP A 477 17.60 22.08 20.26
C ASP A 477 17.07 20.98 19.34
N TYR A 478 17.51 19.76 19.58
CA TYR A 478 17.10 18.57 18.86
C TYR A 478 16.06 17.77 19.63
N VAL A 479 15.19 17.08 18.89
CA VAL A 479 14.15 16.20 19.43
C VAL A 479 14.24 14.84 18.76
N LEU A 480 14.58 13.83 19.56
CA LEU A 480 14.56 12.43 19.12
C LEU A 480 13.20 11.83 19.48
N ALA A 481 12.41 11.46 18.47
CA ALA A 481 11.11 10.86 18.71
C ALA A 481 11.27 9.42 19.19
N HIS A 482 10.71 9.10 20.36
CA HIS A 482 10.59 7.72 20.87
C HIS A 482 9.15 7.17 20.80
N ALA A 483 8.19 8.03 20.48
CA ALA A 483 6.78 7.73 20.34
C ALA A 483 6.11 8.86 19.56
N TYR A 484 4.92 8.57 19.02
CA TYR A 484 4.16 9.49 18.19
C TYR A 484 2.72 9.61 18.68
N LEU A 485 2.22 10.84 18.82
CA LEU A 485 0.78 11.11 18.90
C LEU A 485 0.30 11.43 17.48
N ARG A 486 -0.53 10.53 16.94
CA ARG A 486 -1.05 10.54 15.57
C ARG A 486 -2.33 11.37 15.49
N ASP A 487 -2.16 12.67 15.27
CA ASP A 487 -3.24 13.63 14.96
C ASP A 487 -3.18 13.99 13.45
N ASP A 488 -2.57 13.12 12.64
CA ASP A 488 -2.28 13.33 11.21
C ASP A 488 -3.38 12.80 10.29
N HIS A 489 -4.26 11.94 10.80
CA HIS A 489 -5.52 11.42 10.21
C HIS A 489 -5.41 10.61 8.91
N VAL A 490 -4.36 10.83 8.12
CA VAL A 490 -4.24 10.35 6.73
C VAL A 490 -4.07 8.82 6.63
N LEU A 491 -3.71 8.15 7.73
CA LEU A 491 -3.52 6.70 7.81
C LEU A 491 -4.52 5.98 8.72
N ASP A 492 -5.48 6.68 9.32
CA ASP A 492 -6.35 6.12 10.35
C ASP A 492 -7.16 4.91 9.87
N ALA A 493 -7.53 4.89 8.59
CA ALA A 493 -8.32 3.80 8.00
C ALA A 493 -7.52 2.50 7.80
N VAL A 494 -6.24 2.60 7.45
CA VAL A 494 -5.37 1.43 7.16
C VAL A 494 -4.52 1.04 8.36
N LEU A 495 -4.30 1.96 9.29
CA LEU A 495 -3.56 1.76 10.51
C LEU A 495 -4.23 2.55 11.63
N PRO A 496 -5.19 1.97 12.37
CA PRO A 496 -5.91 2.69 13.43
C PRO A 496 -4.98 3.37 14.44
N PRO A 497 -5.33 4.56 14.99
CA PRO A 497 -4.47 5.32 15.90
C PRO A 497 -4.07 4.61 17.20
N ASP A 498 -4.82 3.58 17.61
CA ASP A 498 -4.54 2.75 18.78
C ASP A 498 -3.47 1.69 18.52
N ILE A 499 -3.10 1.45 17.26
CA ILE A 499 -1.98 0.55 16.92
C ILE A 499 -0.66 1.24 17.28
N PRO A 500 0.15 0.65 18.17
CA PRO A 500 1.39 1.27 18.63
C PRO A 500 2.45 1.25 17.51
N ILE A 501 3.04 2.42 17.24
CA ILE A 501 4.18 2.56 16.35
C ILE A 501 5.46 2.60 17.20
N PRO A 502 6.21 1.48 17.30
CA PRO A 502 7.39 1.43 18.16
C PRO A 502 8.55 2.22 17.55
N SER A 503 9.57 2.53 18.35
CA SER A 503 10.85 2.97 17.82
C SER A 503 11.74 1.79 17.43
N ILE A 504 12.57 1.99 16.41
CA ILE A 504 13.59 1.02 16.00
C ILE A 504 14.86 1.28 16.81
N ALA A 505 15.19 0.38 17.74
CA ALA A 505 16.30 0.57 18.68
C ALA A 505 17.66 0.79 17.99
N GLU A 506 17.86 0.15 16.84
CA GLU A 506 19.03 0.31 15.97
C GLU A 506 19.13 1.75 15.46
N VAL A 507 18.06 2.28 14.89
CA VAL A 507 17.98 3.65 14.37
C VAL A 507 18.05 4.70 15.49
N GLN A 508 17.41 4.46 16.64
CA GLN A 508 17.45 5.36 17.79
C GLN A 508 18.88 5.54 18.33
N ARG A 509 19.64 4.44 18.42
CA ARG A 509 21.05 4.49 18.84
C ARG A 509 21.90 5.27 17.84
N ALA A 510 21.76 4.99 16.55
CA ALA A 510 22.49 5.72 15.52
C ALA A 510 22.20 7.23 15.54
N LEU A 511 20.94 7.64 15.67
CA LEU A 511 20.58 9.06 15.79
C LEU A 511 21.14 9.69 17.06
N TYR A 512 21.07 8.98 18.20
CA TYR A 512 21.58 9.49 19.48
C TYR A 512 23.11 9.64 19.49
N ASP A 513 23.83 8.64 18.98
CA ASP A 513 25.29 8.65 18.92
C ASP A 513 25.80 9.62 17.86
N ALA A 514 25.16 9.70 16.68
CA ALA A 514 25.44 10.74 15.70
C ALA A 514 25.22 12.16 16.26
N THR A 515 24.19 12.36 17.09
CA THR A 515 23.97 13.66 17.75
C THR A 515 25.14 14.00 18.67
N LYS A 516 25.62 13.05 19.48
CA LYS A 516 26.78 13.29 20.37
C LYS A 516 28.04 13.65 19.58
N GLU A 517 28.33 12.88 18.53
CA GLU A 517 29.55 13.05 17.75
C GLU A 517 29.58 14.38 17.02
N VAL A 518 28.49 14.74 16.34
CA VAL A 518 28.42 15.96 15.51
C VAL A 518 28.24 17.22 16.36
N SER A 519 27.48 17.17 17.45
CA SER A 519 27.30 18.33 18.33
C SER A 519 28.47 18.59 19.28
N GLY A 520 29.44 17.67 19.36
CA GLY A 520 30.58 17.79 20.26
C GLY A 520 30.21 17.70 21.75
N MET A 521 29.05 17.10 22.07
CA MET A 521 28.53 16.96 23.44
C MET A 521 28.52 15.48 23.88
N PRO A 522 29.64 14.95 24.41
CA PRO A 522 29.75 13.55 24.77
C PRO A 522 28.95 13.19 26.04
N GLY A 523 28.68 11.90 26.21
CA GLY A 523 28.07 11.36 27.44
C GLY A 523 26.66 11.89 27.69
N GLU A 524 26.45 12.48 28.87
CA GLU A 524 25.16 13.02 29.30
C GLU A 524 24.98 14.49 28.94
N GLU A 525 26.03 15.18 28.46
CA GLU A 525 25.97 16.59 28.07
C GLU A 525 24.99 16.81 26.90
N VAL A 526 24.87 15.82 26.01
CA VAL A 526 23.92 15.83 24.90
C VAL A 526 22.48 16.10 25.36
N LYS A 527 22.11 15.76 26.60
CA LYS A 527 20.77 16.01 27.15
C LYS A 527 20.43 17.50 27.31
N GLN A 528 21.43 18.38 27.30
CA GLN A 528 21.22 19.82 27.31
C GLN A 528 20.68 20.34 25.98
N ARG A 529 20.96 19.62 24.88
CA ARG A 529 20.60 20.03 23.52
C ARG A 529 19.65 19.05 22.82
N LEU A 530 19.60 17.80 23.24
CA LEU A 530 18.76 16.75 22.70
C LEU A 530 17.71 16.31 23.72
N ARG A 531 16.44 16.39 23.33
CA ARG A 531 15.32 15.87 24.10
C ARG A 531 14.69 14.66 23.43
N THR A 532 14.79 13.50 24.07
CA THR A 532 14.00 12.33 23.68
C THR A 532 12.57 12.45 24.23
N GLY A 533 11.56 12.28 23.38
CA GLY A 533 10.16 12.43 23.81
C GLY A 533 9.12 12.09 22.75
N THR A 534 7.84 12.27 23.09
CA THR A 534 6.71 12.00 22.18
C THR A 534 6.54 13.18 21.24
N VAL A 535 6.52 12.93 19.93
CA VAL A 535 6.23 13.96 18.92
C VAL A 535 4.76 13.88 18.53
N VAL A 536 4.10 15.03 18.48
CA VAL A 536 2.74 15.14 17.92
C VAL A 536 2.87 15.47 16.45
N THR A 537 2.19 14.72 15.59
CA THR A 537 2.10 15.06 14.17
C THR A 537 0.66 15.38 13.85
N THR A 538 0.42 16.58 13.31
CA THR A 538 -0.93 17.12 13.05
C THR A 538 -1.11 17.45 11.57
N ASP A 539 -2.34 17.33 11.06
CA ASP A 539 -2.72 17.87 9.75
C ASP A 539 -3.22 19.34 9.83
N ASP A 540 -3.53 19.85 11.03
CA ASP A 540 -3.88 21.24 11.29
C ASP A 540 -2.63 22.08 11.58
N ARG A 541 -2.20 22.88 10.58
CA ARG A 541 -1.06 23.78 10.74
C ARG A 541 -1.32 24.92 11.72
N ASN A 542 -2.57 25.35 11.88
CA ASN A 542 -2.96 26.44 12.78
C ASN A 542 -3.55 25.90 14.09
N TRP A 543 -3.05 24.75 14.55
CA TRP A 543 -3.47 24.08 15.77
C TRP A 543 -3.41 25.00 17.00
N GLU A 544 -2.57 26.05 16.98
CA GLU A 544 -2.45 27.06 18.04
C GLU A 544 -3.78 27.77 18.30
N LEU A 545 -4.60 27.99 17.25
CA LEU A 545 -5.93 28.58 17.36
C LEU A 545 -6.89 27.71 18.18
N ARG A 546 -6.57 26.43 18.35
CA ARG A 546 -7.36 25.44 19.08
C ARG A 546 -6.57 24.79 20.21
N TYR A 547 -5.53 25.46 20.74
CA TYR A 547 -4.69 24.92 21.79
C TYR A 547 -5.47 24.35 22.98
N SER A 548 -6.55 25.00 23.41
CA SER A 548 -7.39 24.51 24.52
C SER A 548 -7.97 23.11 24.27
N ALA A 549 -8.28 22.75 23.03
CA ALA A 549 -8.75 21.42 22.66
C ALA A 549 -7.60 20.39 22.61
N SER A 550 -6.40 20.80 22.17
CA SER A 550 -5.23 19.93 22.03
C SER A 550 -4.45 19.74 23.34
N ALA A 551 -4.54 20.69 24.27
CA ALA A 551 -3.76 20.74 25.51
C ALA A 551 -3.90 19.46 26.34
N LEU A 552 -5.11 18.90 26.42
CA LEU A 552 -5.35 17.64 27.13
C LEU A 552 -4.56 16.49 26.49
N ARG A 553 -4.62 16.33 25.16
CA ARG A 553 -3.90 15.27 24.44
C ARG A 553 -2.39 15.44 24.57
N PHE A 554 -1.88 16.68 24.47
CA PHE A 554 -0.46 16.97 24.62
C PHE A 554 0.04 16.60 26.01
N ASN A 555 -0.76 16.92 27.04
CA ASN A 555 -0.44 16.53 28.41
C ASN A 555 -0.46 15.00 28.55
N LEU A 556 -1.53 14.33 28.12
CA LEU A 556 -1.71 12.88 28.22
C LEU A 556 -0.58 12.10 27.53
N SER A 557 -0.16 12.51 26.34
CA SER A 557 0.90 11.86 25.56
C SER A 557 2.33 12.25 26.01
N ARG A 558 2.45 13.21 26.94
CA ARG A 558 3.71 13.83 27.35
C ARG A 558 4.46 14.42 26.14
N ALA A 559 3.73 15.02 25.21
CA ALA A 559 4.25 15.68 24.01
C ALA A 559 5.45 16.59 24.32
N VAL A 560 6.51 16.50 23.51
CA VAL A 560 7.70 17.36 23.62
C VAL A 560 7.86 18.29 22.42
N ALA A 561 7.37 17.89 21.26
CA ALA A 561 7.41 18.68 20.04
C ALA A 561 6.16 18.40 19.20
N ILE A 562 5.90 19.30 18.25
CA ILE A 562 4.87 19.14 17.24
C ILE A 562 5.40 19.41 15.84
N ASP A 563 5.00 18.59 14.88
CA ASP A 563 5.31 18.73 13.47
C ASP A 563 4.13 18.27 12.60
N MET A 564 4.36 18.07 11.29
CA MET A 564 3.32 17.69 10.33
C MET A 564 3.69 16.48 9.46
N GLU A 565 4.79 15.77 9.73
CA GLU A 565 5.22 14.62 8.90
C GLU A 565 5.65 13.39 9.71
N SER A 566 6.22 13.56 10.90
CA SER A 566 6.99 12.53 11.59
C SER A 566 6.24 11.23 11.85
N ALA A 567 5.03 11.31 12.40
CA ALA A 567 4.22 10.13 12.70
C ALA A 567 3.78 9.42 11.41
N THR A 568 3.50 10.15 10.34
CA THR A 568 3.13 9.57 9.04
C THR A 568 4.31 8.82 8.42
N ILE A 569 5.52 9.40 8.43
CA ILE A 569 6.75 8.76 7.95
C ILE A 569 7.05 7.49 8.76
N ALA A 570 6.92 7.55 10.08
CA ALA A 570 7.14 6.40 10.96
C ALA A 570 6.08 5.30 10.74
N ALA A 571 4.80 5.68 10.64
CA ALA A 571 3.69 4.77 10.37
C ALA A 571 3.82 4.06 9.02
N GLN A 572 4.26 4.78 7.98
CA GLN A 572 4.54 4.18 6.67
C GLN A 572 5.72 3.22 6.74
N GLY A 573 6.76 3.54 7.50
CA GLY A 573 7.93 2.67 7.65
C GLY A 573 7.53 1.37 8.37
N TYR A 574 6.66 1.50 9.36
CA TYR A 574 6.02 0.38 10.03
C TYR A 574 5.18 -0.49 9.08
N ARG A 575 4.31 0.12 8.25
CA ARG A 575 3.49 -0.59 7.25
C ARG A 575 4.32 -1.26 6.16
N PHE A 576 5.43 -0.67 5.74
CA PHE A 576 6.20 -1.17 4.60
C PHE A 576 7.51 -1.87 4.97
N ARG A 577 7.72 -2.16 6.26
CA ARG A 577 8.91 -2.86 6.78
C ARG A 577 10.21 -2.12 6.48
N VAL A 578 10.15 -0.80 6.41
CA VAL A 578 11.32 0.06 6.24
C VAL A 578 11.70 0.60 7.61
N PRO A 579 12.89 0.29 8.16
CA PRO A 579 13.39 0.94 9.36
C PRO A 579 13.27 2.47 9.29
N TYR A 580 12.85 3.08 10.40
CA TYR A 580 12.58 4.51 10.44
C TYR A 580 13.10 5.17 11.73
N GLY A 581 13.35 6.47 11.63
CA GLY A 581 13.71 7.33 12.75
C GLY A 581 13.34 8.78 12.50
N THR A 582 13.26 9.54 13.58
CA THR A 582 12.89 10.97 13.53
C THR A 582 13.81 11.74 14.45
N LEU A 583 14.54 12.69 13.88
CA LEU A 583 15.29 13.69 14.61
C LEU A 583 14.87 15.06 14.08
N LEU A 584 14.27 15.88 14.94
CA LEU A 584 13.78 17.20 14.58
C LEU A 584 14.62 18.28 15.24
N CYS A 585 14.65 19.45 14.62
CA CYS A 585 15.26 20.65 15.18
C CYS A 585 14.15 21.65 15.56
N VAL A 586 14.19 22.17 16.79
CA VAL A 586 13.21 23.15 17.28
C VAL A 586 13.40 24.46 16.53
N SER A 587 12.44 24.84 15.69
CA SER A 587 12.51 26.10 14.94
C SER A 587 11.89 27.30 15.66
N ASP A 588 10.99 27.02 16.59
CA ASP A 588 10.12 27.98 17.26
C ASP A 588 9.46 27.35 18.49
N LYS A 589 8.85 28.17 19.35
CA LYS A 589 8.21 27.72 20.59
C LYS A 589 6.79 28.30 20.71
N PRO A 590 5.79 27.67 20.09
CA PRO A 590 4.46 28.25 19.96
C PRO A 590 3.76 28.57 21.28
N LEU A 591 3.99 27.75 22.32
CA LEU A 591 3.37 27.94 23.64
C LEU A 591 4.06 29.03 24.50
N HIS A 592 5.21 29.54 24.06
CA HIS A 592 6.08 30.39 24.86
C HIS A 592 6.34 31.77 24.24
N GLY A 593 5.48 32.19 23.30
CA GLY A 593 5.54 33.52 22.68
C GLY A 593 6.59 33.68 21.58
N GLU A 594 7.32 32.61 21.24
CA GLU A 594 8.32 32.59 20.16
C GLU A 594 7.78 31.88 18.92
N ILE A 595 6.58 32.26 18.46
CA ILE A 595 5.98 31.71 17.22
C ILE A 595 6.73 32.27 16.01
N LYS A 596 7.08 31.40 15.06
CA LYS A 596 7.76 31.81 13.83
C LYS A 596 6.85 32.64 12.93
N LEU A 597 7.15 33.93 12.77
CA LEU A 597 6.50 34.78 11.77
C LEU A 597 7.26 34.79 10.44
N PRO A 598 6.59 34.95 9.29
CA PRO A 598 7.25 35.08 7.99
C PRO A 598 8.29 36.21 8.01
N GLY A 599 9.54 35.91 7.66
CA GLY A 599 10.65 36.88 7.62
C GLY A 599 11.49 36.99 8.89
N GLN A 600 11.12 36.34 10.00
CA GLN A 600 12.00 36.22 11.17
C GLN A 600 13.01 35.08 10.95
N ALA A 601 14.17 35.44 10.40
CA ALA A 601 15.33 34.56 10.39
C ALA A 601 15.90 34.48 11.81
N ASN A 602 15.61 33.41 12.54
CA ASN A 602 16.36 33.10 13.75
C ASN A 602 17.78 32.67 13.34
N ARG A 603 18.74 33.59 13.46
CA ARG A 603 20.18 33.34 13.23
C ARG A 603 20.67 32.04 13.89
N PHE A 604 20.11 31.72 15.06
CA PHE A 604 20.43 30.50 15.80
C PHE A 604 19.96 29.23 15.08
N TYR A 605 18.73 29.25 14.53
CA TYR A 605 18.21 28.15 13.72
C TYR A 605 18.98 28.00 12.41
N GLU A 606 19.34 29.11 11.74
CA GLU A 606 20.12 29.04 10.50
C GLU A 606 21.48 28.36 10.69
N GLY A 607 22.17 28.61 11.80
CA GLY A 607 23.41 27.91 12.14
C GLY A 607 23.20 26.42 12.45
N ALA A 608 22.05 26.04 12.99
CA ALA A 608 21.75 24.67 13.40
C ALA A 608 21.34 23.73 12.25
N ILE A 609 20.95 24.26 11.07
CA ILE A 609 20.52 23.44 9.92
C ILE A 609 21.65 22.56 9.41
N SER A 610 22.85 23.14 9.25
CA SER A 610 24.03 22.39 8.77
C SER A 610 24.38 21.27 9.73
N GLU A 611 24.50 21.58 11.03
CA GLU A 611 24.75 20.58 12.06
C GLU A 611 23.67 19.49 12.07
N HIS A 612 22.39 19.87 11.96
CA HIS A 612 21.30 18.90 11.97
C HIS A 612 21.33 17.94 10.78
N LEU A 613 21.61 18.45 9.57
CA LEU A 613 21.79 17.61 8.39
C LEU A 613 22.97 16.66 8.58
N GLN A 614 24.09 17.15 9.12
CA GLN A 614 25.27 16.34 9.40
C GLN A 614 24.99 15.22 10.42
N ILE A 615 24.14 15.47 11.43
CA ILE A 615 23.68 14.39 12.33
C ILE A 615 22.93 13.30 11.54
N GLY A 616 22.03 13.70 10.63
CA GLY A 616 21.30 12.75 9.78
C GLY A 616 22.22 11.91 8.88
N ILE A 617 23.19 12.56 8.24
CA ILE A 617 24.21 11.89 7.39
C ILE A 617 25.06 10.95 8.24
N ARG A 618 25.54 11.40 9.40
CA ARG A 618 26.35 10.59 10.30
C ARG A 618 25.59 9.39 10.85
N ALA A 619 24.30 9.55 11.14
CA ALA A 619 23.45 8.44 11.54
C ALA A 619 23.30 7.41 10.42
N ILE A 620 23.20 7.84 9.16
CA ILE A 620 23.23 6.93 8.01
C ILE A 620 24.55 6.17 7.95
N ASP A 621 25.70 6.82 8.15
CA ASP A 621 26.99 6.11 8.13
C ASP A 621 27.08 5.03 9.22
N LEU A 622 26.57 5.31 10.42
CA LEU A 622 26.48 4.33 11.50
C LEU A 622 25.56 3.16 11.13
N LEU A 623 24.40 3.43 10.52
CA LEU A 623 23.43 2.41 10.11
C LEU A 623 23.94 1.57 8.93
N ARG A 624 24.65 2.18 7.98
CA ARG A 624 25.32 1.49 6.87
C ARG A 624 26.38 0.52 7.41
N ALA A 625 27.14 0.94 8.42
CA ALA A 625 28.15 0.10 9.06
C ALA A 625 27.57 -1.09 9.87
N GLU A 626 26.30 -1.02 10.30
CA GLU A 626 25.63 -2.14 10.97
C GLU A 626 25.29 -3.31 10.02
N GLY A 627 25.24 -3.07 8.70
CA GLY A 627 24.85 -4.06 7.69
C GLY A 627 23.50 -4.70 8.02
N ASP A 628 23.43 -6.04 7.99
CA ASP A 628 22.20 -6.81 8.28
C ASP A 628 21.59 -6.54 9.66
N ARG A 629 22.37 -6.03 10.62
CA ARG A 629 21.86 -5.74 11.98
C ARG A 629 20.87 -4.59 12.01
N LEU A 630 20.87 -3.73 10.98
CA LEU A 630 19.89 -2.67 10.78
C LEU A 630 18.46 -3.23 10.76
N HIS A 631 18.26 -4.35 10.04
CA HIS A 631 16.96 -4.98 9.90
C HIS A 631 16.69 -5.92 11.07
N SER A 632 15.65 -5.59 11.85
CA SER A 632 15.22 -6.41 12.98
C SER A 632 13.81 -6.95 12.79
N ARG A 633 13.44 -7.96 13.59
CA ARG A 633 12.13 -8.62 13.49
C ARG A 633 10.94 -7.77 13.98
N LYS A 634 11.18 -6.53 14.42
CA LYS A 634 10.16 -5.64 15.02
C LYS A 634 9.01 -5.30 14.07
N LEU A 635 9.26 -5.34 12.76
CA LEU A 635 8.28 -4.95 11.74
C LEU A 635 7.57 -6.14 11.07
N ARG A 636 7.99 -7.39 11.36
CA ARG A 636 7.42 -8.57 10.70
C ARG A 636 5.95 -8.79 11.09
N THR A 637 5.09 -9.10 10.12
CA THR A 637 3.76 -9.68 10.34
C THR A 637 3.83 -11.20 10.55
N PHE A 638 2.68 -11.79 10.85
CA PHE A 638 2.52 -13.24 10.89
C PHE A 638 2.63 -13.90 9.50
N ASN A 639 2.08 -13.24 8.48
CA ASN A 639 2.11 -13.64 7.08
C ASN A 639 3.20 -12.90 6.29
N GLU A 640 4.32 -12.59 6.95
CA GLU A 640 5.40 -11.80 6.35
C GLU A 640 5.92 -12.49 5.08
N PRO A 641 5.93 -11.79 3.92
CA PRO A 641 6.51 -12.32 2.69
C PRO A 641 7.97 -12.77 2.90
N PRO A 642 8.45 -13.77 2.14
CA PRO A 642 9.84 -14.17 2.22
C PRO A 642 10.82 -13.05 1.90
N PHE A 643 10.57 -12.25 0.87
CA PHE A 643 11.47 -11.16 0.48
C PHE A 643 11.46 -10.01 1.51
N ARG A 644 12.62 -9.37 1.70
CA ARG A 644 12.80 -8.17 2.53
C ARG A 644 11.92 -7.04 2.05
#